data_AF-A0A9W9PFZ7-F1
#
_entry.id   AF-A0A9W9PFZ7-F1
#
_cell.length_a   1.000
_cell.length_b   1.000
_cell.length_c   1.000
_cell.angle_alpha   90.00
_cell.angle_beta   90.00
_cell.angle_gamma   90.00
#
_symmetry.space_group_name_H-M   'P 1'
#
loop_
_entity.id
_entity.type
_entity.pdbx_description
1 polymer ?
#
loop_
_entity_poly.entity_id
_entity_poly.type
_entity_poly.pdbx_seq_one_letter_code
_entity_poly.pdbx_strand_id
1 'polypeptide(L)'
;MAKESKADEATVEVKISELQAAKDKVITVMMNLQNYIGQITNAYMLHTNNIMAGGPATIEFPTLPPGPGNADGTKKRKRAPVDPNAPKRALTPYFLFMQHNRHKIAADFPKDAKPKEISDEGTRRWQNLSEADKSVWKKMYAENYADYRKRVEEYKAGRKVEDDGAANQLQQENFAVADNEDDSSSSEDDNAGSEDESSPSPPQATPKEKTPASNKRRRSEPKAKEVPESVTKPTPAKKAKGGKKAAESVAATPAETKTKGGRKKRKNKITRISPHIVLTLLPNRFEGSCEPELGFKLYKFVALTRIPAARQELVGPTGAMQLVPKELDKLTIAHLGFLAQRRLARGVRLNHAESVALISSVLHELIRDGHYSVADLMSIGKTMLGRRHVLPSVVATLVELQVEGTFPSGTYLVTVHHPISSDEGDLERALYGSFLPVPSNAAFPDPDPEDYLPEKMPGAVIPVKNARIALNDGRKRIRLKVMSKGDRPVQVGSHYHFVETNPQLHFDRVQAYGFRLDIAAGTSIRFEPGDTKTVTLVEIAGNKVIRGGNWLANGPLDLSRADEIVGRLQAAGFAHVPEPQADSALITGFSMEREAYSRMFGPTTGDLVRLGLTDLWVEVERDLTSYGDECTFGGGKTVRDGMGQASGRSAAECADTVITNALIIDWSGIYKADIGIKNGLIAGIGKAGNPDVMDGVHPNLVIGSSTDVIAGENKIITAGGFDTHIHLICPQQVEEALASGITTFLGGGTGPSTGSNATTCTPGPNHMRQMMQACDSLPINIGITGKGNDCGRVSIEEQIKAGAAGLKLHEDWGSTPAAIDNCLSVCDEYDVQAMIHTDTLNESGFVEQTINAFKGRTIHTYHTEGAGGGHAPDIISVVEHPNVLPSSTNPTRPFTLNTLDEHLDMLMVCHHLSKNIPEDVAFAESRIRAETIAAEDVLHDLGAISMMSSDSQAMGRCGEVILRTWHTAHKNKLQRGPLPEDAGTNNDNFRVKRYISKYTINPALAQGMGHLIGSVEVGKIADLVIWKPSRFGTKPVQVLKSGMITVAEMGDPNGSIPTIEPMIVRPMFGHRLPSASIMFVSQASIDLGIVQSYGLRKRIEAVKGCRSVGKKDMKYNDTMPKMKVDPESYTVEADGMLCDAEPASELPLTQAYYVF
;
A
#
# COMPACT_ATOMS: atom_id res chain seq x y z
N MET A 1 44.58 -55.89 -6.08
CA MET A 1 45.88 -55.20 -6.15
C MET A 1 45.59 -53.78 -6.61
N ALA A 2 45.48 -52.76 -5.76
CA ALA A 2 46.28 -52.32 -4.62
C ALA A 2 47.31 -51.24 -5.02
N LYS A 3 46.98 -49.98 -4.72
CA LYS A 3 47.90 -48.90 -4.36
C LYS A 3 47.11 -47.86 -3.58
N GLU A 4 47.41 -47.74 -2.29
CA GLU A 4 46.87 -46.71 -1.39
C GLU A 4 47.85 -45.53 -1.33
N SER A 5 47.33 -44.35 -1.01
CA SER A 5 48.12 -43.20 -0.56
C SER A 5 47.44 -42.61 0.67
N LYS A 6 48.17 -42.52 1.78
CA LYS A 6 47.64 -41.97 3.05
C LYS A 6 47.57 -40.44 3.01
N ALA A 7 46.73 -39.88 3.87
CA ALA A 7 46.76 -38.46 4.20
C ALA A 7 47.75 -38.18 5.35
N ASP A 8 48.30 -36.97 5.38
CA ASP A 8 49.02 -36.42 6.53
C ASP A 8 48.09 -35.48 7.32
N GLU A 9 48.16 -35.54 8.65
CA GLU A 9 47.42 -34.65 9.56
C GLU A 9 48.25 -33.41 9.92
N ALA A 10 47.61 -32.24 9.97
CA ALA A 10 48.25 -30.98 10.36
C ALA A 10 47.76 -30.51 11.74
N THR A 11 48.51 -30.83 12.80
CA THR A 11 48.26 -30.34 14.16
C THR A 11 48.79 -28.92 14.35
N VAL A 12 47.98 -28.03 14.95
CA VAL A 12 48.37 -26.67 15.33
C VAL A 12 48.51 -26.57 16.85
N GLU A 13 49.70 -26.26 17.36
CA GLU A 13 49.90 -25.92 18.77
C GLU A 13 49.44 -24.49 19.06
N VAL A 14 48.63 -24.32 20.11
CA VAL A 14 48.18 -23.00 20.61
C VAL A 14 48.82 -22.73 21.96
N LYS A 15 49.66 -21.69 22.04
CA LYS A 15 50.30 -21.28 23.30
C LYS A 15 49.30 -20.60 24.22
N ILE A 16 48.85 -21.35 25.23
CA ILE A 16 47.84 -20.92 26.23
C ILE A 16 48.20 -19.58 26.89
N SER A 17 49.49 -19.31 27.12
CA SER A 17 49.99 -18.04 27.68
C SER A 17 49.69 -16.81 26.82
N GLU A 18 49.71 -16.95 25.49
CA GLU A 18 49.42 -15.85 24.56
C GLU A 18 47.91 -15.56 24.54
N LEU A 19 47.08 -16.62 24.62
CA LEU A 19 45.64 -16.51 24.75
C LEU A 19 45.21 -15.86 26.09
N GLN A 20 45.91 -16.19 27.18
CA GLN A 20 45.73 -15.56 28.50
C GLN A 20 46.09 -14.06 28.45
N ALA A 21 47.27 -13.70 27.91
CA ALA A 21 47.67 -12.30 27.78
C ALA A 21 46.72 -11.48 26.88
N ALA A 22 46.13 -12.09 25.85
CA ALA A 22 45.09 -11.45 25.03
C ALA A 22 43.78 -11.24 25.81
N LYS A 23 43.30 -12.27 26.52
CA LYS A 23 42.11 -12.19 27.39
C LYS A 23 42.26 -11.09 28.45
N ASP A 24 43.39 -11.02 29.14
CA ASP A 24 43.58 -10.09 30.25
C ASP A 24 43.71 -8.63 29.76
N LYS A 25 44.25 -8.40 28.55
CA LYS A 25 44.13 -7.12 27.86
C LYS A 25 42.67 -6.73 27.57
N VAL A 26 41.86 -7.65 27.06
CA VAL A 26 40.43 -7.40 26.77
C VAL A 26 39.66 -7.06 28.05
N ILE A 27 39.91 -7.79 29.15
CA ILE A 27 39.32 -7.49 30.47
C ILE A 27 39.71 -6.09 30.95
N THR A 28 40.99 -5.72 30.82
CA THR A 28 41.49 -4.39 31.20
C THR A 28 40.81 -3.27 30.40
N VAL A 29 40.62 -3.45 29.09
CA VAL A 29 39.90 -2.49 28.23
C VAL A 29 38.42 -2.39 28.63
N MET A 30 37.75 -3.51 28.92
CA MET A 30 36.36 -3.49 29.38
C MET A 30 36.18 -2.81 30.74
N MET A 31 37.09 -3.01 31.70
CA MET A 31 37.06 -2.32 32.99
C MET A 31 37.22 -0.81 32.84
N ASN A 32 38.14 -0.36 31.96
CA ASN A 32 38.30 1.08 31.66
C ASN A 32 37.04 1.66 31.00
N LEU A 33 36.40 0.92 30.09
CA LEU A 33 35.16 1.35 29.45
C LEU A 33 33.99 1.44 30.45
N GLN A 34 33.83 0.48 31.36
CA GLN A 34 32.81 0.54 32.42
C GLN A 34 33.01 1.73 33.35
N ASN A 35 34.26 2.03 33.73
CA ASN A 35 34.58 3.20 34.56
C ASN A 35 34.24 4.51 33.82
N TYR A 36 34.57 4.61 32.53
CA TYR A 36 34.23 5.77 31.69
C TYR A 36 32.70 5.97 31.56
N ILE A 37 31.94 4.90 31.34
CA ILE A 37 30.46 4.95 31.31
C ILE A 37 29.89 5.43 32.65
N GLY A 38 30.43 4.95 33.78
CA GLY A 38 30.02 5.42 35.11
C GLY A 38 30.29 6.91 35.35
N GLN A 39 31.42 7.42 34.85
CA GLN A 39 31.75 8.85 34.91
C GLN A 39 30.79 9.69 34.05
N ILE A 40 30.44 9.24 32.83
CA ILE A 40 29.42 9.89 32.00
C ILE A 40 28.05 9.90 32.69
N THR A 41 27.65 8.78 33.31
CA THR A 41 26.36 8.68 34.01
C THR A 41 26.30 9.64 35.20
N ASN A 42 27.39 9.77 35.97
CA ASN A 42 27.49 10.74 37.05
C ASN A 42 27.48 12.20 36.55
N ALA A 43 28.19 12.52 35.46
CA ALA A 43 28.16 13.84 34.84
C ALA A 43 26.76 14.22 34.36
N TYR A 44 26.03 13.27 33.77
CA TYR A 44 24.64 13.45 33.36
C TYR A 44 23.71 13.67 34.56
N MET A 45 23.79 12.84 35.60
CA MET A 45 23.00 13.01 36.83
C MET A 45 23.26 14.36 37.52
N LEU A 46 24.51 14.81 37.58
CA LEU A 46 24.88 16.13 38.10
C LEU A 46 24.28 17.26 37.26
N HIS A 47 24.36 17.16 35.93
CA HIS A 47 23.77 18.12 35.00
C HIS A 47 22.23 18.18 35.13
N THR A 48 21.54 17.04 35.18
CA THR A 48 20.07 16.99 35.40
C THR A 48 19.69 17.63 36.73
N ASN A 49 20.41 17.31 37.82
CA ASN A 49 20.16 17.92 39.13
C ASN A 49 20.41 19.44 39.13
N ASN A 50 21.44 19.91 38.41
CA ASN A 50 21.75 21.34 38.29
C ASN A 50 20.67 22.10 37.50
N ILE A 51 20.15 21.52 36.41
CA ILE A 51 19.02 22.08 35.66
C ILE A 51 17.74 22.10 36.53
N MET A 52 17.45 21.02 37.26
CA MET A 52 16.30 20.96 38.18
C MET A 52 16.41 21.96 39.34
N ALA A 53 17.62 22.46 39.65
CA ALA A 53 17.88 23.53 40.60
C ALA A 53 17.93 24.94 39.96
N GLY A 54 17.62 25.08 38.66
CA GLY A 54 17.64 26.35 37.93
C GLY A 54 19.03 26.83 37.46
N GLY A 55 20.04 25.96 37.49
CA GLY A 55 21.39 26.24 37.03
C GLY A 55 21.56 26.19 35.51
N PRO A 56 22.71 26.68 34.97
CA PRO A 56 22.98 26.71 33.54
C PRO A 56 23.11 25.30 32.93
N ALA A 57 22.59 25.14 31.71
CA ALA A 57 22.50 23.87 30.99
C ALA A 57 23.80 23.46 30.26
N THR A 58 24.95 23.50 30.95
CA THR A 58 26.22 22.95 30.45
C THR A 58 26.52 21.59 31.08
N ILE A 59 27.14 20.70 30.31
CA ILE A 59 27.64 19.38 30.77
C ILE A 59 29.10 19.22 30.31
N GLU A 60 29.99 18.90 31.24
CA GLU A 60 31.37 18.57 30.94
C GLU A 60 31.53 17.05 30.92
N PHE A 61 31.97 16.51 29.78
CA PHE A 61 32.23 15.08 29.65
C PHE A 61 33.67 14.74 30.06
N PRO A 62 33.89 13.60 30.77
CA PRO A 62 35.24 13.13 31.06
C PRO A 62 36.03 12.83 29.77
N THR A 63 37.33 13.03 29.79
CA THR A 63 38.22 12.72 28.66
C THR A 63 38.38 11.21 28.48
N LEU A 64 38.35 10.73 27.23
CA LEU A 64 38.55 9.32 26.93
C LEU A 64 39.96 8.84 27.36
N PRO A 65 40.10 7.67 28.01
CA PRO A 65 41.40 7.08 28.25
C PRO A 65 42.07 6.66 26.93
N PRO A 66 43.39 6.85 26.77
CA PRO A 66 44.08 6.51 25.53
C PRO A 66 44.06 4.99 25.28
N GLY A 67 43.70 4.60 24.05
CA GLY A 67 43.72 3.21 23.62
C GLY A 67 45.13 2.61 23.56
N PRO A 68 45.26 1.26 23.54
CA PRO A 68 46.55 0.59 23.49
C PRO A 68 47.27 0.88 22.17
N GLY A 69 48.26 1.78 22.21
CA GLY A 69 49.03 2.18 21.04
C GLY A 69 49.91 1.04 20.51
N ASN A 70 49.94 0.89 19.18
CA ASN A 70 50.92 0.02 18.53
C ASN A 70 52.32 0.60 18.69
N ALA A 71 53.14 -0.05 19.51
CA ALA A 71 54.55 0.25 19.69
C ALA A 71 55.40 -0.32 18.54
N ASP A 72 55.14 0.13 17.32
CA ASP A 72 56.12 0.07 16.22
C ASP A 72 56.06 1.37 15.40
N GLY A 73 57.21 1.78 14.86
CA GLY A 73 57.45 3.13 14.39
C GLY A 73 56.69 3.49 13.12
N THR A 74 55.51 4.12 13.26
CA THR A 74 54.75 4.68 12.14
C THR A 74 55.52 5.80 11.46
N LYS A 75 56.41 5.44 10.52
CA LYS A 75 56.85 6.33 9.44
C LYS A 75 55.57 6.94 8.85
N LYS A 76 55.43 8.27 8.91
CA LYS A 76 54.37 8.96 8.16
C LYS A 76 54.42 8.45 6.73
N ARG A 77 53.35 7.78 6.27
CA ARG A 77 53.22 7.33 4.89
C ARG A 77 53.24 8.61 4.05
N LYS A 78 54.40 8.93 3.47
CA LYS A 78 54.55 10.15 2.66
C LYS A 78 53.45 10.09 1.59
N ARG A 79 52.71 11.19 1.42
CA ARG A 79 51.95 11.37 0.17
C ARG A 79 52.90 11.08 -0.98
N ALA A 80 52.40 10.44 -2.05
CA ALA A 80 53.19 10.32 -3.27
C ALA A 80 53.73 11.71 -3.63
N PRO A 81 55.02 11.84 -4.02
CA PRO A 81 55.56 13.13 -4.37
C PRO A 81 54.70 13.72 -5.49
N VAL A 82 54.12 14.90 -5.24
CA VAL A 82 53.40 15.65 -6.27
C VAL A 82 54.40 15.89 -7.39
N ASP A 83 54.02 15.55 -8.63
CA ASP A 83 54.86 15.81 -9.79
C ASP A 83 55.16 17.31 -9.85
N PRO A 84 56.44 17.74 -9.76
CA PRO A 84 56.79 19.17 -9.77
C PRO A 84 56.38 19.89 -11.05
N ASN A 85 56.13 19.14 -12.13
CA ASN A 85 55.75 19.68 -13.44
C ASN A 85 54.22 19.71 -13.65
N ALA A 86 53.42 19.17 -12.71
CA ALA A 86 51.97 19.17 -12.82
C ALA A 86 51.40 20.57 -12.52
N PRO A 87 50.64 21.18 -13.44
CA PRO A 87 50.12 22.53 -13.25
C PRO A 87 49.23 22.67 -12.00
N LYS A 88 49.38 23.79 -11.28
CA LYS A 88 48.56 24.10 -10.10
C LYS A 88 47.17 24.61 -10.53
N ARG A 89 46.09 24.10 -9.92
CA ARG A 89 44.71 24.55 -10.19
C ARG A 89 44.54 26.04 -9.87
N ALA A 90 43.78 26.74 -10.72
CA ALA A 90 43.35 28.12 -10.46
C ALA A 90 42.52 28.22 -9.17
N LEU A 91 42.70 29.30 -8.41
CA LEU A 91 41.92 29.58 -7.20
C LEU A 91 40.51 30.04 -7.55
N THR A 92 39.51 29.55 -6.82
CA THR A 92 38.09 29.92 -7.04
C THR A 92 37.84 31.41 -6.72
N PRO A 93 36.72 32.01 -7.20
CA PRO A 93 36.44 33.44 -6.99
C PRO A 93 36.53 33.88 -5.51
N TYR A 94 36.02 33.06 -4.58
CA TYR A 94 36.14 33.32 -3.14
C TYR A 94 37.60 33.30 -2.66
N PHE A 95 38.43 32.35 -3.12
CA PHE A 95 39.83 32.31 -2.71
C PHE A 95 40.67 33.43 -3.33
N LEU A 96 40.34 33.90 -4.54
CA LEU A 96 40.93 35.12 -5.13
C LEU A 96 40.53 36.36 -4.32
N PHE A 97 39.24 36.52 -4.00
CA PHE A 97 38.74 37.58 -3.12
C PHE A 97 39.44 37.56 -1.76
N MET A 98 39.62 36.39 -1.14
CA MET A 98 40.33 36.24 0.14
C MET A 98 41.83 36.52 0.00
N GLN A 99 42.50 36.07 -1.07
CA GLN A 99 43.91 36.38 -1.31
C GLN A 99 44.14 37.89 -1.39
N HIS A 100 43.24 38.63 -2.03
CA HIS A 100 43.33 40.10 -2.11
C HIS A 100 42.89 40.79 -0.80
N ASN A 101 41.75 40.42 -0.21
CA ASN A 101 41.13 41.21 0.85
C ASN A 101 41.45 40.77 2.28
N ARG A 102 42.04 39.58 2.51
CA ARG A 102 42.30 39.09 3.88
C ARG A 102 43.17 40.03 4.72
N HIS A 103 44.11 40.76 4.10
CA HIS A 103 44.92 41.75 4.83
C HIS A 103 44.13 43.01 5.20
N LYS A 104 43.16 43.42 4.37
CA LYS A 104 42.22 44.52 4.68
C LYS A 104 41.28 44.11 5.81
N ILE A 105 40.67 42.93 5.69
CA ILE A 105 39.78 42.34 6.71
C ILE A 105 40.53 42.16 8.04
N ALA A 106 41.80 41.76 8.02
CA ALA A 106 42.62 41.63 9.22
C ALA A 106 42.95 42.99 9.90
N ALA A 107 42.89 44.11 9.19
CA ALA A 107 43.12 45.44 9.76
C ALA A 107 41.92 45.93 10.60
N ASP A 108 40.72 45.40 10.34
CA ASP A 108 39.50 45.71 11.09
C ASP A 108 39.41 44.98 12.45
N PHE A 109 40.41 44.15 12.79
CA PHE A 109 40.44 43.31 13.99
C PHE A 109 41.60 43.69 14.94
N PRO A 110 41.50 43.36 16.24
CA PRO A 110 42.63 43.38 17.16
C PRO A 110 43.82 42.55 16.64
N LYS A 111 45.05 42.98 16.96
CA LYS A 111 46.30 42.37 16.46
C LYS A 111 46.54 40.92 16.92
N ASP A 112 45.76 40.45 17.88
CA ASP A 112 45.74 39.11 18.45
C ASP A 112 44.57 38.23 17.95
N ALA A 113 43.72 38.75 17.06
CA ALA A 113 42.62 38.00 16.46
C ALA A 113 43.11 36.77 15.68
N LYS A 114 42.37 35.67 15.79
CA LYS A 114 42.81 34.37 15.26
C LYS A 114 42.63 34.33 13.74
N PRO A 115 43.52 33.66 12.98
CA PRO A 115 43.40 33.53 11.53
C PRO A 115 42.09 32.89 11.03
N LYS A 116 41.33 32.22 11.92
CA LYS A 116 39.97 31.73 11.66
C LYS A 116 38.92 32.84 11.71
N GLU A 117 38.94 33.70 12.72
CA GLU A 117 37.97 34.79 12.91
C GLU A 117 37.98 35.75 11.71
N ILE A 118 39.18 36.07 11.20
CA ILE A 118 39.39 36.83 9.95
C ILE A 118 38.87 36.08 8.70
N SER A 119 38.87 34.74 8.71
CA SER A 119 38.35 33.92 7.61
C SER A 119 36.83 33.80 7.64
N ASP A 120 36.25 33.68 8.84
CA ASP A 120 34.81 33.59 9.06
C ASP A 120 34.14 34.92 8.67
N GLU A 121 34.73 36.07 9.04
CA GLU A 121 34.29 37.40 8.56
C GLU A 121 34.49 37.58 7.04
N GLY A 122 35.60 37.07 6.49
CA GLY A 122 35.82 37.08 5.03
C GLY A 122 34.76 36.30 4.26
N THR A 123 34.26 35.20 4.82
CA THR A 123 33.10 34.47 4.28
C THR A 123 31.83 35.32 4.33
N ARG A 124 31.54 35.99 5.47
CA ARG A 124 30.37 36.87 5.61
C ARG A 124 30.41 38.03 4.61
N ARG A 125 31.57 38.67 4.41
CA ARG A 125 31.73 39.74 3.42
C ARG A 125 31.54 39.25 1.99
N TRP A 126 32.10 38.08 1.64
CA TRP A 126 31.89 37.47 0.32
C TRP A 126 30.42 37.18 0.02
N GLN A 127 29.67 36.64 1.00
CA GLN A 127 28.23 36.38 0.85
C GLN A 127 27.47 37.68 0.52
N ASN A 128 27.78 38.75 1.25
CA ASN A 128 27.11 40.05 1.17
C ASN A 128 27.54 40.95 -0.02
N LEU A 129 28.55 40.59 -0.81
CA LEU A 129 28.91 41.31 -2.04
C LEU A 129 27.77 41.25 -3.06
N SER A 130 27.60 42.29 -3.88
CA SER A 130 26.67 42.24 -5.00
C SER A 130 27.16 41.28 -6.09
N GLU A 131 26.28 40.84 -6.98
CA GLU A 131 26.71 40.01 -8.13
C GLU A 131 27.58 40.80 -9.14
N ALA A 132 27.49 42.13 -9.15
CA ALA A 132 28.42 42.98 -9.89
C ALA A 132 29.84 42.90 -9.31
N ASP A 133 30.00 43.01 -7.98
CA ASP A 133 31.32 42.91 -7.32
C ASP A 133 31.90 41.50 -7.44
N LYS A 134 31.05 40.47 -7.29
CA LYS A 134 31.43 39.06 -7.50
C LYS A 134 31.83 38.79 -8.96
N SER A 135 31.32 39.55 -9.93
CA SER A 135 31.65 39.35 -11.36
C SER A 135 33.15 39.52 -11.66
N VAL A 136 33.83 40.44 -10.95
CA VAL A 136 35.28 40.65 -11.06
C VAL A 136 36.03 39.36 -10.75
N TRP A 137 35.75 38.77 -9.59
CA TRP A 137 36.41 37.55 -9.12
C TRP A 137 36.01 36.32 -9.94
N LYS A 138 34.77 36.28 -10.46
CA LYS A 138 34.31 35.27 -11.42
C LYS A 138 35.08 35.37 -12.76
N LYS A 139 35.33 36.58 -13.26
CA LYS A 139 36.12 36.82 -14.49
C LYS A 139 37.59 36.45 -14.31
N MET A 140 38.23 36.89 -13.22
CA MET A 140 39.61 36.49 -12.87
C MET A 140 39.76 34.97 -12.78
N TYR A 141 38.80 34.28 -12.15
CA TYR A 141 38.79 32.82 -12.12
C TYR A 141 38.67 32.19 -13.51
N ALA A 142 37.77 32.70 -14.38
CA ALA A 142 37.60 32.18 -15.73
C ALA A 142 38.88 32.33 -16.59
N GLU A 143 39.57 33.47 -16.48
CA GLU A 143 40.84 33.74 -17.16
C GLU A 143 41.95 32.80 -16.65
N ASN A 144 42.14 32.70 -15.33
CA ASN A 144 43.13 31.80 -14.72
C ASN A 144 42.82 30.31 -14.99
N TYR A 145 41.54 29.93 -15.06
CA TYR A 145 41.12 28.56 -15.36
C TYR A 145 41.33 28.20 -16.83
N ALA A 146 41.15 29.16 -17.75
CA ALA A 146 41.47 28.98 -19.17
C ALA A 146 42.98 28.76 -19.38
N ASP A 147 43.84 29.48 -18.66
CA ASP A 147 45.29 29.27 -18.72
C ASP A 147 45.72 27.94 -18.06
N TYR A 148 45.14 27.61 -16.89
CA TYR A 148 45.32 26.31 -16.26
C TYR A 148 44.98 25.14 -17.20
N ARG A 149 43.87 25.24 -17.95
CA ARG A 149 43.48 24.23 -18.95
C ARG A 149 44.55 24.03 -20.02
N LYS A 150 45.11 25.10 -20.59
CA LYS A 150 46.19 25.03 -21.59
C LYS A 150 47.42 24.33 -21.02
N ARG A 151 47.88 24.73 -19.83
CA ARG A 151 49.04 24.11 -19.16
C ARG A 151 48.81 22.62 -18.90
N VAL A 152 47.59 22.20 -18.53
CA VAL A 152 47.24 20.79 -18.34
C VAL A 152 47.23 20.02 -19.66
N GLU A 153 46.82 20.64 -20.77
CA GLU A 153 46.85 20.05 -22.10
C GLU A 153 48.29 19.85 -22.59
N GLU A 154 49.18 20.82 -22.38
CA GLU A 154 50.61 20.70 -22.69
C GLU A 154 51.35 19.68 -21.81
N TYR A 155 51.02 19.62 -20.51
CA TYR A 155 51.50 18.60 -19.58
C TYR A 155 51.05 17.19 -20.00
N LYS A 156 49.78 17.01 -20.37
CA LYS A 156 49.26 15.75 -20.93
C LYS A 156 49.91 15.39 -22.27
N ALA A 157 50.32 16.37 -23.07
CA ALA A 157 51.10 16.19 -24.29
C ALA A 157 52.60 15.91 -24.04
N GLY A 158 53.03 15.72 -22.78
CA GLY A 158 54.40 15.34 -22.42
C GLY A 158 55.43 16.46 -22.56
N ARG A 159 55.00 17.71 -22.69
CA ARG A 159 55.90 18.88 -22.76
C ARG A 159 56.24 19.35 -21.34
N LYS A 160 57.47 19.84 -21.15
CA LYS A 160 57.82 20.56 -19.91
C LYS A 160 57.09 21.90 -19.88
N VAL A 161 56.24 22.06 -18.88
CA VAL A 161 55.70 23.37 -18.46
C VAL A 161 56.60 23.88 -17.33
N GLU A 162 57.07 25.12 -17.41
CA GLU A 162 57.87 25.71 -16.34
C GLU A 162 56.94 26.26 -15.23
N ASP A 163 57.29 25.99 -13.97
CA ASP A 163 56.46 26.31 -12.80
C ASP A 163 56.63 27.78 -12.34
N ASP A 164 56.37 28.71 -13.27
CA ASP A 164 56.23 30.12 -12.93
C ASP A 164 55.02 30.31 -11.99
N GLY A 165 55.30 30.69 -10.74
CA GLY A 165 54.30 31.00 -9.71
C GLY A 165 53.36 32.18 -10.04
N ALA A 166 53.55 32.82 -11.19
CA ALA A 166 52.84 33.99 -11.66
C ALA A 166 51.33 33.78 -11.92
N ALA A 167 50.86 32.54 -12.04
CA ALA A 167 49.45 32.21 -12.33
C ALA A 167 48.42 32.68 -11.27
N ASN A 168 48.87 33.10 -10.08
CA ASN A 168 48.05 33.79 -9.06
C ASN A 168 48.62 35.18 -8.67
N GLN A 169 49.45 35.79 -9.53
CA GLN A 169 50.01 37.14 -9.36
C GLN A 169 49.73 38.07 -10.55
N LEU A 170 49.57 37.54 -11.77
CA LEU A 170 49.25 38.26 -13.01
C LEU A 170 47.83 38.86 -13.00
N GLN A 171 47.59 39.86 -12.14
CA GLN A 171 46.62 40.96 -12.29
C GLN A 171 46.61 41.94 -11.10
N GLN A 172 47.48 41.80 -10.08
CA GLN A 172 47.51 42.76 -8.95
C GLN A 172 47.80 44.21 -9.36
N GLU A 173 48.45 44.44 -10.51
CA GLU A 173 48.81 45.78 -11.00
C GLU A 173 47.60 46.55 -11.57
N ASN A 174 46.57 45.87 -12.09
CA ASN A 174 45.41 46.53 -12.72
C ASN A 174 44.42 47.15 -11.71
N PHE A 175 44.56 46.86 -10.41
CA PHE A 175 43.67 47.38 -9.37
C PHE A 175 44.16 48.67 -8.69
N ALA A 176 45.31 49.21 -9.10
CA ALA A 176 45.95 50.37 -8.48
C ALA A 176 45.65 51.72 -9.15
N VAL A 177 44.66 51.79 -10.05
CA VAL A 177 44.45 52.92 -10.99
C VAL A 177 43.00 53.43 -11.01
N ALA A 178 42.19 53.11 -9.98
CA ALA A 178 40.75 53.37 -9.96
C ALA A 178 40.23 54.24 -8.79
N ASP A 179 41.09 54.59 -7.81
CA ASP A 179 40.75 55.42 -6.66
C ASP A 179 41.64 56.68 -6.62
N ASN A 180 41.10 57.83 -7.08
CA ASN A 180 41.40 59.23 -6.66
C ASN A 180 40.95 60.24 -7.74
N GLU A 181 39.88 61.01 -7.47
CA GLU A 181 39.76 62.49 -7.61
C GLU A 181 38.29 62.96 -7.65
N ASP A 182 37.77 63.22 -6.43
CA ASP A 182 36.89 64.32 -5.99
C ASP A 182 35.90 65.08 -6.92
N ASP A 183 34.64 65.07 -6.42
CA ASP A 183 33.78 66.24 -6.12
C ASP A 183 33.02 67.04 -7.22
N SER A 184 31.68 67.13 -7.05
CA SER A 184 30.87 68.37 -6.92
C SER A 184 29.46 68.34 -7.53
N SER A 185 28.48 68.98 -6.85
CA SER A 185 27.09 69.35 -7.29
C SER A 185 26.12 68.21 -7.71
N SER A 186 24.90 68.03 -7.15
CA SER A 186 23.68 68.88 -7.09
C SER A 186 23.03 69.15 -8.48
N SER A 187 21.71 69.02 -8.71
CA SER A 187 20.57 68.60 -7.88
C SER A 187 19.29 68.46 -8.75
N GLU A 188 18.14 68.10 -8.13
CA GLU A 188 16.74 68.29 -8.59
C GLU A 188 16.08 67.28 -9.57
N ASP A 189 14.88 66.86 -9.14
CA ASP A 189 13.59 66.67 -9.84
C ASP A 189 13.33 65.58 -10.92
N ASP A 190 12.60 64.55 -10.45
CA ASP A 190 11.24 64.16 -10.87
C ASP A 190 10.85 63.84 -12.35
N ASN A 191 10.55 62.54 -12.54
CA ASN A 191 9.24 62.02 -13.00
C ASN A 191 9.00 61.70 -14.51
N ALA A 192 8.32 60.55 -14.72
CA ALA A 192 7.60 60.06 -15.89
C ALA A 192 8.32 59.80 -17.24
N GLY A 193 7.88 58.74 -17.95
CA GLY A 193 7.96 58.65 -19.43
C GLY A 193 8.65 57.41 -20.02
N SER A 194 7.91 56.63 -20.79
CA SER A 194 8.36 55.52 -21.66
C SER A 194 8.58 55.96 -23.12
N GLU A 195 9.47 55.29 -23.86
CA GLU A 195 9.46 54.99 -25.34
C GLU A 195 9.18 56.13 -26.37
N ASP A 196 9.85 56.31 -27.52
CA ASP A 196 11.14 55.82 -28.08
C ASP A 196 11.86 57.00 -28.81
N GLU A 197 12.05 57.21 -30.14
CA GLU A 197 11.93 56.45 -31.41
C GLU A 197 12.87 57.10 -32.48
N SER A 198 13.72 56.32 -33.19
CA SER A 198 14.08 56.52 -34.62
C SER A 198 15.12 55.50 -35.14
N SER A 199 14.92 54.70 -36.21
CA SER A 199 14.38 54.91 -37.60
C SER A 199 15.42 55.44 -38.59
N PRO A 200 15.36 55.14 -39.93
CA PRO A 200 14.24 54.60 -40.74
C PRO A 200 14.56 53.28 -41.56
N SER A 201 13.65 52.33 -41.84
CA SER A 201 12.40 52.25 -42.69
C SER A 201 12.65 51.65 -44.12
N PRO A 202 11.64 51.46 -45.02
CA PRO A 202 10.80 50.24 -45.17
C PRO A 202 10.78 49.70 -46.67
N PRO A 203 9.78 48.95 -47.25
CA PRO A 203 8.54 48.32 -46.73
C PRO A 203 8.12 46.89 -47.21
N GLN A 204 7.17 46.31 -46.46
CA GLN A 204 6.07 45.35 -46.74
C GLN A 204 5.85 44.66 -48.12
N ALA A 205 5.38 43.38 -48.09
CA ALA A 205 4.09 42.94 -48.71
C ALA A 205 3.70 41.45 -48.45
N THR A 206 2.40 41.16 -48.22
CA THR A 206 1.67 39.87 -48.41
C THR A 206 0.17 40.21 -48.70
N PRO A 207 -0.79 39.27 -48.92
CA PRO A 207 -0.76 37.83 -49.23
C PRO A 207 -1.61 37.45 -50.49
N LYS A 208 -1.78 36.15 -50.81
CA LYS A 208 -3.06 35.52 -51.28
C LYS A 208 -2.97 34.02 -51.62
N GLU A 209 -4.05 33.28 -51.33
CA GLU A 209 -4.37 31.97 -51.93
C GLU A 209 -5.20 32.12 -53.23
N LYS A 210 -5.07 31.17 -54.19
CA LYS A 210 -6.13 30.20 -54.55
C LYS A 210 -5.78 29.27 -55.74
N THR A 211 -6.35 28.06 -55.65
CA THR A 211 -6.51 26.93 -56.61
C THR A 211 -6.97 27.32 -58.04
N PRO A 212 -6.96 26.44 -59.11
CA PRO A 212 -7.15 24.96 -59.06
C PRO A 212 -6.57 24.06 -60.21
N ALA A 213 -6.90 22.75 -60.12
CA ALA A 213 -7.27 21.80 -61.21
C ALA A 213 -6.26 21.27 -62.27
N SER A 214 -5.86 20.00 -62.07
CA SER A 214 -5.79 18.83 -62.99
C SER A 214 -5.75 18.95 -64.55
N ASN A 215 -4.97 18.03 -65.18
CA ASN A 215 -5.35 17.02 -66.21
C ASN A 215 -4.45 16.88 -67.48
N LYS A 216 -4.17 15.61 -67.87
CA LYS A 216 -3.83 15.05 -69.21
C LYS A 216 -2.52 15.52 -69.89
N ARG A 217 -1.50 14.65 -70.08
CA ARG A 217 -1.35 13.45 -70.98
C ARG A 217 -0.97 13.76 -72.46
N ARG A 218 0.28 13.45 -72.85
CA ARG A 218 0.69 12.58 -74.00
C ARG A 218 2.24 12.44 -74.04
N ARG A 219 2.80 11.21 -74.08
CA ARG A 219 3.28 10.39 -75.24
C ARG A 219 4.61 10.88 -75.87
N SER A 220 5.54 10.02 -76.34
CA SER A 220 5.68 8.54 -76.23
C SER A 220 6.96 7.97 -76.89
N GLU A 221 7.54 6.92 -76.27
CA GLU A 221 8.30 5.80 -76.90
C GLU A 221 9.59 6.17 -77.70
N PRO A 222 10.44 5.21 -78.17
CA PRO A 222 10.45 3.72 -78.14
C PRO A 222 11.70 3.13 -77.41
N LYS A 223 12.10 1.83 -77.37
CA LYS A 223 11.52 0.44 -77.42
C LYS A 223 12.59 -0.52 -76.80
N ALA A 224 12.30 -1.72 -76.26
CA ALA A 224 11.91 -3.02 -76.86
C ALA A 224 12.94 -3.62 -77.85
N LYS A 225 13.14 -4.94 -77.98
CA LYS A 225 12.35 -6.17 -77.63
C LYS A 225 13.38 -7.30 -77.33
N GLU A 226 13.14 -8.56 -76.91
CA GLU A 226 12.01 -9.49 -76.65
C GLU A 226 12.53 -10.52 -75.56
N VAL A 227 11.84 -11.45 -74.86
CA VAL A 227 10.58 -12.23 -75.04
C VAL A 227 10.69 -13.27 -76.20
N PRO A 228 9.86 -14.33 -76.32
CA PRO A 228 8.85 -14.94 -75.42
C PRO A 228 9.40 -16.26 -74.79
N GLU A 229 8.67 -17.22 -74.20
CA GLU A 229 7.27 -17.44 -73.75
C GLU A 229 7.33 -18.37 -72.48
N SER A 230 6.42 -19.27 -72.02
CA SER A 230 5.05 -19.78 -72.31
C SER A 230 4.52 -20.56 -71.08
N VAL A 231 3.26 -20.97 -70.87
CA VAL A 231 1.86 -20.58 -71.25
C VAL A 231 0.92 -21.34 -70.26
N THR A 232 -0.41 -21.18 -70.33
CA THR A 232 -1.47 -22.02 -69.69
C THR A 232 -2.03 -21.53 -68.34
N LYS A 233 -3.29 -21.94 -68.06
CA LYS A 233 -4.25 -21.60 -66.97
C LYS A 233 -5.30 -22.76 -66.89
N PRO A 234 -6.36 -22.81 -66.03
CA PRO A 234 -6.90 -21.82 -65.10
C PRO A 234 -7.38 -22.30 -63.68
N THR A 235 -7.96 -21.37 -62.92
CA THR A 235 -8.70 -21.46 -61.64
C THR A 235 -10.10 -22.12 -61.77
N PRO A 236 -10.87 -22.47 -60.69
CA PRO A 236 -11.55 -21.51 -59.78
C PRO A 236 -11.81 -21.97 -58.31
N ALA A 237 -12.76 -21.35 -57.58
CA ALA A 237 -12.82 -21.26 -56.11
C ALA A 237 -14.18 -21.66 -55.44
N LYS A 238 -14.19 -21.63 -54.08
CA LYS A 238 -15.32 -21.48 -53.11
C LYS A 238 -16.17 -22.69 -52.63
N LYS A 239 -16.30 -22.75 -51.29
CA LYS A 239 -17.46 -23.11 -50.41
C LYS A 239 -18.10 -24.54 -50.41
N ALA A 240 -17.85 -25.25 -49.29
CA ALA A 240 -18.83 -25.84 -48.33
C ALA A 240 -19.74 -27.08 -48.65
N LYS A 241 -19.86 -27.96 -47.63
CA LYS A 241 -20.93 -28.96 -47.31
C LYS A 241 -21.16 -30.20 -48.23
N GLY A 242 -20.35 -31.26 -48.02
CA GLY A 242 -20.77 -32.63 -47.60
C GLY A 242 -21.65 -33.56 -48.47
N GLY A 243 -21.20 -34.82 -48.70
CA GLY A 243 -22.03 -35.90 -49.28
C GLY A 243 -21.40 -37.32 -49.29
N LYS A 244 -22.18 -38.31 -48.80
CA LYS A 244 -22.09 -39.80 -48.81
C LYS A 244 -21.29 -40.50 -49.96
N LYS A 245 -20.49 -41.56 -49.68
CA LYS A 245 -20.78 -43.04 -49.76
C LYS A 245 -21.11 -43.58 -51.18
N ALA A 246 -20.95 -44.87 -51.51
CA ALA A 246 -20.56 -46.07 -50.73
C ALA A 246 -19.19 -46.61 -51.22
N ALA A 247 -18.76 -47.89 -51.21
CA ALA A 247 -19.28 -49.23 -50.84
C ALA A 247 -18.07 -50.13 -50.44
N GLU A 248 -18.09 -51.42 -50.11
CA GLU A 248 -19.11 -52.50 -50.03
C GLU A 248 -19.19 -53.05 -48.56
N SER A 249 -19.62 -54.24 -48.12
CA SER A 249 -19.92 -55.61 -48.65
C SER A 249 -18.67 -56.42 -49.09
N VAL A 250 -18.64 -57.76 -49.20
CA VAL A 250 -19.55 -58.90 -48.92
C VAL A 250 -18.70 -60.04 -48.30
N ALA A 251 -19.21 -61.09 -47.62
CA ALA A 251 -20.57 -61.48 -47.25
C ALA A 251 -20.69 -61.60 -45.70
N ALA A 252 -21.10 -62.67 -44.96
CA ALA A 252 -21.61 -64.03 -45.23
C ALA A 252 -22.60 -64.44 -44.09
N THR A 253 -23.32 -65.56 -44.24
CA THR A 253 -24.60 -65.83 -43.50
C THR A 253 -24.91 -67.33 -43.32
N PRO A 254 -25.99 -67.75 -42.58
CA PRO A 254 -27.02 -67.01 -41.78
C PRO A 254 -26.94 -67.41 -40.26
N ALA A 255 -27.93 -67.35 -39.33
CA ALA A 255 -29.31 -66.80 -39.11
C ALA A 255 -29.63 -66.87 -37.58
N GLU A 256 -30.64 -66.24 -36.97
CA GLU A 256 -31.34 -64.96 -37.27
C GLU A 256 -31.32 -64.10 -35.95
N THR A 257 -32.30 -63.87 -35.06
CA THR A 257 -33.78 -63.93 -35.10
C THR A 257 -34.37 -62.64 -34.49
N LYS A 258 -35.40 -62.09 -35.14
CA LYS A 258 -36.21 -60.90 -34.79
C LYS A 258 -36.30 -60.48 -33.30
N THR A 259 -35.75 -59.27 -33.04
CA THR A 259 -36.34 -58.13 -32.25
C THR A 259 -36.74 -58.34 -30.76
N LYS A 260 -36.50 -57.44 -29.79
CA LYS A 260 -36.39 -55.95 -29.78
C LYS A 260 -35.48 -55.42 -28.63
N GLY A 261 -34.81 -54.28 -28.85
CA GLY A 261 -34.60 -53.20 -27.86
C GLY A 261 -33.59 -53.36 -26.69
N GLY A 262 -33.06 -52.23 -26.17
CA GLY A 262 -32.74 -52.11 -24.73
C GLY A 262 -31.28 -52.03 -24.22
N ARG A 263 -30.54 -50.95 -24.53
CA ARG A 263 -29.67 -50.18 -23.60
C ARG A 263 -28.62 -50.88 -22.67
N LYS A 264 -27.37 -50.95 -23.15
CA LYS A 264 -26.04 -50.79 -22.47
C LYS A 264 -25.83 -51.17 -20.96
N LYS A 265 -24.95 -52.19 -20.78
CA LYS A 265 -23.75 -52.29 -19.89
C LYS A 265 -23.81 -52.17 -18.34
N ARG A 266 -23.41 -53.29 -17.69
CA ARG A 266 -22.46 -53.52 -16.54
C ARG A 266 -22.73 -52.80 -15.18
N LYS A 267 -22.92 -53.49 -14.03
CA LYS A 267 -22.02 -54.39 -13.23
C LYS A 267 -20.79 -53.65 -12.66
N ASN A 268 -20.41 -53.68 -11.36
CA ASN A 268 -20.81 -54.37 -10.10
C ASN A 268 -20.41 -53.45 -8.88
N LYS A 269 -20.59 -53.68 -7.56
CA LYS A 269 -21.15 -54.74 -6.67
C LYS A 269 -21.63 -54.09 -5.32
N ILE A 270 -22.30 -54.85 -4.43
CA ILE A 270 -22.63 -54.52 -2.99
C ILE A 270 -22.50 -55.81 -2.11
N THR A 271 -22.73 -55.90 -0.78
CA THR A 271 -23.54 -55.13 0.21
C THR A 271 -22.97 -55.30 1.65
N ARG A 272 -23.47 -54.53 2.62
CA ARG A 272 -23.28 -54.69 4.09
C ARG A 272 -24.19 -55.78 4.72
N ILE A 273 -23.97 -56.08 6.01
CA ILE A 273 -24.80 -56.92 6.93
C ILE A 273 -24.93 -56.21 8.31
N SER A 274 -25.95 -56.54 9.12
CA SER A 274 -26.23 -56.02 10.50
C SER A 274 -26.19 -57.15 11.56
N PRO A 275 -25.91 -56.90 12.87
CA PRO A 275 -26.86 -56.39 13.91
C PRO A 275 -26.28 -55.17 14.69
N HIS A 276 -26.83 -54.55 15.76
CA HIS A 276 -28.01 -54.72 16.68
C HIS A 276 -27.73 -55.33 18.10
N ILE A 277 -28.40 -54.80 19.16
CA ILE A 277 -28.44 -55.21 20.60
C ILE A 277 -27.14 -54.95 21.47
N VAL A 278 -27.15 -54.96 22.83
CA VAL A 278 -27.65 -53.94 23.82
C VAL A 278 -27.31 -54.34 25.30
N LEU A 279 -27.38 -53.39 26.27
CA LEU A 279 -27.49 -53.51 27.78
C LEU A 279 -26.23 -53.44 28.73
N THR A 280 -26.20 -52.37 29.56
CA THR A 280 -25.88 -52.24 31.04
C THR A 280 -24.65 -52.78 31.81
N LEU A 281 -24.00 -51.84 32.55
CA LEU A 281 -23.70 -51.79 34.02
C LEU A 281 -22.61 -52.66 34.75
N LEU A 282 -21.55 -51.96 35.21
CA LEU A 282 -20.92 -51.99 36.57
C LEU A 282 -20.16 -53.29 37.04
N PRO A 283 -19.56 -53.39 38.27
CA PRO A 283 -18.15 -52.98 38.47
C PRO A 283 -17.28 -53.88 39.41
N ASN A 284 -16.12 -53.35 39.84
CA ASN A 284 -15.40 -53.53 41.13
C ASN A 284 -14.28 -54.59 41.35
N ARG A 285 -13.23 -54.11 42.07
CA ARG A 285 -12.23 -54.81 42.94
C ARG A 285 -11.16 -55.73 42.31
N PHE A 286 -10.04 -56.04 42.98
CA PHE A 286 -9.04 -55.29 43.79
C PHE A 286 -7.88 -56.27 44.16
N GLU A 287 -6.70 -55.77 44.57
CA GLU A 287 -5.54 -56.55 45.09
C GLU A 287 -4.81 -57.46 44.07
N GLY A 288 -3.49 -57.71 44.13
CA GLY A 288 -2.42 -57.10 44.93
C GLY A 288 -1.04 -57.78 44.79
N SER A 289 0.04 -57.08 45.20
CA SER A 289 1.43 -57.54 45.50
C SER A 289 2.50 -57.75 44.39
N CYS A 290 3.73 -57.35 44.77
CA CYS A 290 5.07 -57.78 44.31
C CYS A 290 5.65 -57.40 42.91
N GLU A 291 6.52 -56.37 42.95
CA GLU A 291 7.66 -56.04 42.05
C GLU A 291 8.84 -57.06 42.20
N PRO A 292 9.94 -57.04 41.40
CA PRO A 292 10.48 -55.91 40.59
C PRO A 292 10.98 -56.21 39.15
N GLU A 293 11.62 -55.19 38.57
CA GLU A 293 12.47 -55.18 37.35
C GLU A 293 11.82 -55.42 35.96
N LEU A 294 11.33 -54.33 35.34
CA LEU A 294 11.72 -53.98 33.97
C LEU A 294 11.60 -52.47 33.70
N GLY A 295 12.70 -51.83 33.26
CA GLY A 295 12.81 -50.37 33.22
C GLY A 295 12.21 -49.68 31.98
N PHE A 296 10.90 -49.38 31.99
CA PHE A 296 10.28 -48.52 30.97
C PHE A 296 10.29 -47.03 31.37
N LYS A 297 11.22 -46.24 30.80
CA LYS A 297 11.17 -44.77 30.88
C LYS A 297 10.14 -44.22 29.89
N LEU A 298 9.03 -43.70 30.41
CA LEU A 298 8.04 -42.95 29.65
C LEU A 298 8.68 -41.68 29.05
N TYR A 299 8.60 -41.50 27.72
CA TYR A 299 9.07 -40.29 27.04
C TYR A 299 8.14 -39.09 27.36
N LYS A 300 8.40 -38.41 28.48
CA LYS A 300 7.90 -37.04 28.68
C LYS A 300 8.67 -36.10 27.74
N PHE A 301 7.93 -35.37 26.91
CA PHE A 301 8.47 -34.27 26.12
C PHE A 301 9.13 -33.23 27.03
N VAL A 302 10.41 -32.96 26.80
CA VAL A 302 11.19 -31.98 27.56
C VAL A 302 11.07 -30.61 26.88
N ALA A 303 10.00 -29.88 27.20
CA ALA A 303 9.93 -28.45 26.93
C ALA A 303 10.75 -27.72 28.03
N LEU A 304 11.89 -27.12 27.66
CA LEU A 304 12.85 -26.61 28.65
C LEU A 304 13.50 -25.27 28.28
N THR A 305 12.68 -24.21 28.24
CA THR A 305 13.12 -22.80 28.38
C THR A 305 12.58 -22.19 29.66
N ARG A 306 12.96 -22.83 30.78
CA ARG A 306 12.99 -22.35 32.18
C ARG A 306 12.15 -21.10 32.54
N ILE A 307 11.04 -21.33 33.22
CA ILE A 307 10.58 -20.44 34.31
C ILE A 307 11.12 -21.02 35.62
N PRO A 308 11.94 -20.29 36.41
CA PRO A 308 12.29 -20.69 37.77
C PRO A 308 11.33 -20.06 38.79
N ALA A 309 10.33 -20.82 39.25
CA ALA A 309 9.36 -20.34 40.23
C ALA A 309 9.14 -21.34 41.38
N ALA A 310 9.97 -21.26 42.43
CA ALA A 310 9.63 -21.66 43.79
C ALA A 310 10.68 -21.21 44.82
N ARG A 311 10.22 -20.56 45.90
CA ARG A 311 10.91 -20.25 47.18
C ARG A 311 11.98 -19.16 47.21
N GLN A 312 11.51 -17.94 47.47
CA GLN A 312 11.90 -17.25 48.70
C GLN A 312 10.70 -16.47 49.26
N GLU A 313 10.26 -16.81 50.47
CA GLU A 313 9.33 -15.98 51.24
C GLU A 313 10.13 -14.91 52.02
N LEU A 314 9.43 -13.90 52.57
CA LEU A 314 9.99 -12.84 53.44
C LEU A 314 10.85 -11.75 52.75
N VAL A 315 10.24 -11.05 51.79
CA VAL A 315 10.41 -9.59 51.64
C VAL A 315 9.02 -8.95 51.63
N GLY A 316 8.88 -7.73 52.16
CA GLY A 316 7.61 -7.00 52.19
C GLY A 316 7.08 -6.60 50.80
N PRO A 317 5.86 -6.04 50.71
CA PRO A 317 5.24 -5.70 49.42
C PRO A 317 6.06 -4.64 48.66
N THR A 318 6.78 -5.09 47.63
CA THR A 318 7.46 -4.21 46.67
C THR A 318 6.44 -3.45 45.85
N GLY A 319 6.52 -2.11 45.84
CA GLY A 319 5.59 -1.21 45.15
C GLY A 319 5.67 -1.26 43.62
N ALA A 320 5.30 -2.39 43.01
CA ALA A 320 5.10 -2.53 41.57
C ALA A 320 3.71 -2.00 41.18
N MET A 321 3.60 -1.35 40.01
CA MET A 321 2.38 -0.65 39.58
C MET A 321 1.21 -1.57 39.18
N GLN A 322 1.46 -2.87 38.95
CA GLN A 322 0.46 -3.90 38.57
C GLN A 322 -0.43 -3.59 37.35
N LEU A 323 0.04 -2.74 36.42
CA LEU A 323 -0.71 -2.33 35.23
C LEU A 323 -1.15 -3.52 34.36
N VAL A 324 -2.42 -3.54 33.96
CA VAL A 324 -3.00 -4.50 33.00
C VAL A 324 -3.03 -3.91 31.57
N PRO A 325 -3.16 -4.72 30.49
CA PRO A 325 -2.98 -4.24 29.12
C PRO A 325 -3.85 -3.03 28.72
N LYS A 326 -5.10 -2.95 29.19
CA LYS A 326 -5.96 -1.78 28.89
C LYS A 326 -5.45 -0.47 29.49
N GLU A 327 -4.70 -0.52 30.58
CA GLU A 327 -4.10 0.67 31.18
C GLU A 327 -2.89 1.15 30.36
N LEU A 328 -2.16 0.23 29.72
CA LEU A 328 -1.08 0.57 28.78
C LEU A 328 -1.62 1.25 27.51
N ASP A 329 -2.73 0.73 26.97
CA ASP A 329 -3.46 1.35 25.85
C ASP A 329 -3.95 2.76 26.24
N LYS A 330 -4.52 2.91 27.44
CA LYS A 330 -5.02 4.21 27.93
C LYS A 330 -3.88 5.21 28.21
N LEU A 331 -2.72 4.75 28.68
CA LEU A 331 -1.51 5.57 28.80
C LEU A 331 -0.95 5.99 27.43
N THR A 332 -1.07 5.14 26.41
CA THR A 332 -0.62 5.45 25.04
C THR A 332 -1.46 6.56 24.41
N ILE A 333 -2.79 6.51 24.54
CA ILE A 333 -3.65 7.60 24.04
C ILE A 333 -3.52 8.87 24.90
N ALA A 334 -3.30 8.76 26.21
CA ALA A 334 -3.02 9.93 27.05
C ALA A 334 -1.71 10.63 26.63
N HIS A 335 -0.66 9.88 26.26
CA HIS A 335 0.58 10.45 25.75
C HIS A 335 0.37 11.21 24.42
N LEU A 336 -0.43 10.65 23.50
CA LEU A 336 -0.81 11.34 22.27
C LEU A 336 -1.74 12.54 22.53
N GLY A 337 -2.63 12.45 23.52
CA GLY A 337 -3.48 13.56 23.96
C GLY A 337 -2.65 14.73 24.48
N PHE A 338 -1.64 14.48 25.32
CA PHE A 338 -0.72 15.50 25.79
C PHE A 338 0.15 16.09 24.66
N LEU A 339 0.56 15.28 23.66
CA LEU A 339 1.21 15.79 22.45
C LEU A 339 0.28 16.72 21.65
N ALA A 340 -1.00 16.35 21.50
CA ALA A 340 -2.01 17.17 20.85
C ALA A 340 -2.29 18.46 21.63
N GLN A 341 -2.39 18.42 22.96
CA GLN A 341 -2.47 19.61 23.82
C GLN A 341 -1.25 20.53 23.63
N ARG A 342 -0.02 19.98 23.54
CA ARG A 342 1.21 20.74 23.22
C ARG A 342 1.29 21.26 21.79
N ARG A 343 0.44 20.77 20.87
CA ARG A 343 0.29 21.28 19.50
C ARG A 343 -0.77 22.40 19.47
N LEU A 344 -1.91 22.18 20.10
CA LEU A 344 -2.99 23.16 20.29
C LEU A 344 -2.51 24.41 21.05
N ALA A 345 -1.79 24.26 22.16
CA ALA A 345 -1.28 25.36 22.98
C ALA A 345 -0.26 26.28 22.27
N ARG A 346 0.13 25.98 21.03
CA ARG A 346 0.95 26.84 20.16
C ARG A 346 0.31 27.18 18.80
N GLY A 347 -1.02 27.03 18.67
CA GLY A 347 -1.77 27.42 17.47
C GLY A 347 -1.86 26.38 16.35
N VAL A 348 -1.48 25.12 16.58
CA VAL A 348 -1.61 24.07 15.54
C VAL A 348 -3.06 23.61 15.43
N ARG A 349 -3.66 23.72 14.22
CA ARG A 349 -4.94 23.08 13.88
C ARG A 349 -4.76 21.56 13.89
N LEU A 350 -5.43 20.85 14.79
CA LEU A 350 -5.27 19.42 15.01
C LEU A 350 -5.89 18.56 13.90
N ASN A 351 -5.25 17.43 13.56
CA ASN A 351 -5.80 16.41 12.69
C ASN A 351 -6.77 15.47 13.44
N HIS A 352 -7.29 14.45 12.73
CA HIS A 352 -8.27 13.51 13.28
C HIS A 352 -7.75 12.75 14.52
N ALA A 353 -6.56 12.14 14.42
CA ALA A 353 -5.99 11.32 15.50
C ALA A 353 -5.60 12.16 16.72
N GLU A 354 -5.11 13.38 16.49
CA GLU A 354 -4.79 14.34 17.56
C GLU A 354 -6.04 14.83 18.28
N SER A 355 -7.10 15.16 17.53
CA SER A 355 -8.39 15.60 18.09
C SER A 355 -9.04 14.48 18.91
N VAL A 356 -9.02 13.25 18.39
CA VAL A 356 -9.48 12.05 19.11
C VAL A 356 -8.70 11.85 20.40
N ALA A 357 -7.37 11.89 20.35
CA ALA A 357 -6.53 11.64 21.52
C ALA A 357 -6.64 12.74 22.59
N LEU A 358 -6.73 14.01 22.19
CA LEU A 358 -6.93 15.12 23.12
C LEU A 358 -8.26 14.97 23.87
N ILE A 359 -9.36 14.84 23.13
CA ILE A 359 -10.70 14.73 23.74
C ILE A 359 -10.76 13.46 24.61
N SER A 360 -10.22 12.34 24.14
CA SER A 360 -10.15 11.10 24.93
C SER A 360 -9.34 11.26 26.22
N SER A 361 -8.18 11.91 26.16
CA SER A 361 -7.32 12.12 27.33
C SER A 361 -7.99 13.01 28.36
N VAL A 362 -8.58 14.14 27.94
CA VAL A 362 -9.31 15.04 28.85
C VAL A 362 -10.52 14.34 29.45
N LEU A 363 -11.26 13.56 28.68
CA LEU A 363 -12.37 12.75 29.22
C LEU A 363 -11.89 11.74 30.26
N HIS A 364 -10.74 11.07 30.07
CA HIS A 364 -10.20 10.16 31.08
C HIS A 364 -9.83 10.88 32.39
N GLU A 365 -9.26 12.09 32.33
CA GLU A 365 -8.98 12.90 33.53
C GLU A 365 -10.28 13.34 34.23
N LEU A 366 -11.28 13.84 33.50
CA LEU A 366 -12.57 14.24 34.07
C LEU A 366 -13.38 13.05 34.65
N ILE A 367 -13.19 11.84 34.11
CA ILE A 367 -13.69 10.59 34.72
C ILE A 367 -12.92 10.26 36.00
N ARG A 368 -11.60 10.41 35.98
CA ARG A 368 -10.71 10.14 37.12
C ARG A 368 -10.98 11.09 38.30
N ASP A 369 -11.38 12.33 38.06
CA ASP A 369 -11.87 13.25 39.09
C ASP A 369 -13.15 12.76 39.78
N GLY A 370 -14.03 12.07 39.04
CA GLY A 370 -15.27 11.50 39.58
C GLY A 370 -16.40 12.51 39.86
N HIS A 371 -16.24 13.78 39.46
CA HIS A 371 -17.24 14.83 39.67
C HIS A 371 -18.39 14.83 38.64
N TYR A 372 -18.24 14.13 37.51
CA TYR A 372 -19.15 14.19 36.37
C TYR A 372 -19.80 12.83 36.09
N SER A 373 -21.06 12.84 35.64
CA SER A 373 -21.73 11.65 35.10
C SER A 373 -21.37 11.42 33.64
N VAL A 374 -21.68 10.23 33.12
CA VAL A 374 -21.58 9.91 31.68
C VAL A 374 -22.29 10.96 30.82
N ALA A 375 -23.49 11.41 31.21
CA ALA A 375 -24.28 12.37 30.43
C ALA A 375 -23.64 13.78 30.39
N ASP A 376 -22.99 14.20 31.48
CA ASP A 376 -22.24 15.45 31.52
C ASP A 376 -21.03 15.37 30.58
N LEU A 377 -20.29 14.27 30.62
CA LEU A 377 -19.10 14.05 29.79
C LEU A 377 -19.43 13.91 28.29
N MET A 378 -20.56 13.27 27.94
CA MET A 378 -21.12 13.26 26.57
C MET A 378 -21.41 14.66 26.03
N SER A 379 -21.60 15.64 26.93
CA SER A 379 -21.86 17.04 26.60
C SER A 379 -20.57 17.88 26.59
N ILE A 380 -19.73 17.75 27.63
CA ILE A 380 -18.43 18.44 27.77
C ILE A 380 -17.47 18.07 26.64
N GLY A 381 -17.47 16.81 26.18
CA GLY A 381 -16.66 16.36 25.04
C GLY A 381 -16.95 17.10 23.72
N LYS A 382 -18.10 17.77 23.59
CA LYS A 382 -18.48 18.56 22.41
C LYS A 382 -18.04 20.02 22.45
N THR A 383 -17.57 20.49 23.61
CA THR A 383 -17.18 21.88 23.81
C THR A 383 -15.68 22.10 23.76
N MET A 384 -14.85 21.04 23.78
CA MET A 384 -13.39 21.16 23.85
C MET A 384 -12.77 21.75 22.58
N LEU A 385 -13.19 21.31 21.40
CA LEU A 385 -12.60 21.70 20.11
C LEU A 385 -13.67 22.18 19.13
N GLY A 386 -13.52 23.40 18.63
CA GLY A 386 -14.31 23.95 17.52
C GLY A 386 -13.59 23.91 16.18
N ARG A 387 -14.28 24.24 15.08
CA ARG A 387 -13.77 24.19 13.69
C ARG A 387 -12.46 24.95 13.47
N ARG A 388 -12.21 26.07 14.18
CA ARG A 388 -10.94 26.82 14.13
C ARG A 388 -9.73 25.98 14.58
N HIS A 389 -9.95 25.07 15.50
CA HIS A 389 -8.93 24.36 16.26
C HIS A 389 -8.48 23.04 15.62
N VAL A 390 -9.16 22.65 14.53
CA VAL A 390 -8.94 21.39 13.81
C VAL A 390 -8.81 21.62 12.31
N LEU A 391 -8.23 20.67 11.58
CA LEU A 391 -8.26 20.66 10.12
C LEU A 391 -9.69 20.40 9.60
N PRO A 392 -10.10 20.92 8.43
CA PRO A 392 -11.50 20.84 7.98
C PRO A 392 -12.02 19.40 7.86
N SER A 393 -11.15 18.48 7.43
CA SER A 393 -11.41 17.04 7.32
C SER A 393 -11.81 16.37 8.63
N VAL A 394 -11.48 16.95 9.79
CA VAL A 394 -11.87 16.42 11.10
C VAL A 394 -13.39 16.48 11.28
N VAL A 395 -14.06 17.52 10.78
CA VAL A 395 -15.53 17.69 10.95
C VAL A 395 -16.32 16.54 10.29
N ALA A 396 -15.87 16.04 9.15
CA ALA A 396 -16.52 14.92 8.44
C ALA A 396 -16.01 13.53 8.87
N THR A 397 -14.83 13.42 9.49
CA THR A 397 -14.26 12.13 9.91
C THR A 397 -14.53 11.80 11.38
N LEU A 398 -14.54 12.82 12.25
CA LEU A 398 -14.80 12.70 13.69
C LEU A 398 -16.28 13.01 13.99
N VAL A 399 -17.18 12.13 13.53
CA VAL A 399 -18.62 12.24 13.79
C VAL A 399 -19.05 11.59 15.11
N GLU A 400 -18.22 10.73 15.69
CA GLU A 400 -18.43 10.08 16.97
C GLU A 400 -17.08 9.71 17.60
N LEU A 401 -16.99 9.79 18.92
CA LEU A 401 -15.83 9.38 19.74
C LEU A 401 -16.31 8.56 20.93
N GLN A 402 -15.60 7.48 21.28
CA GLN A 402 -16.00 6.55 22.34
C GLN A 402 -14.82 6.27 23.29
N VAL A 403 -15.03 6.45 24.60
CA VAL A 403 -14.04 6.13 25.64
C VAL A 403 -14.65 5.34 26.79
N GLU A 404 -13.86 4.48 27.42
CA GLU A 404 -14.19 3.86 28.71
C GLU A 404 -13.14 4.24 29.76
N GLY A 405 -13.62 4.86 30.85
CA GLY A 405 -12.82 5.19 32.03
C GLY A 405 -13.45 4.63 33.31
N THR A 406 -12.65 4.59 34.38
CA THR A 406 -13.09 4.09 35.70
C THR A 406 -13.63 5.25 36.54
N PHE A 407 -14.95 5.40 36.55
CA PHE A 407 -15.68 6.28 37.45
C PHE A 407 -15.64 5.73 38.89
N PRO A 408 -16.00 6.52 39.92
CA PRO A 408 -16.15 6.04 41.31
C PRO A 408 -17.10 4.84 41.47
N SER A 409 -18.03 4.63 40.53
CA SER A 409 -18.97 3.49 40.50
C SER A 409 -18.56 2.31 39.59
N GLY A 410 -17.41 2.38 38.91
CA GLY A 410 -16.94 1.35 37.99
C GLY A 410 -16.57 1.87 36.58
N THR A 411 -16.31 0.96 35.64
CA THR A 411 -16.01 1.33 34.24
C THR A 411 -17.30 1.56 33.45
N TYR A 412 -17.40 2.71 32.75
CA TYR A 412 -18.54 3.03 31.88
C TYR A 412 -18.09 3.68 30.57
N LEU A 413 -18.86 3.43 29.51
CA LEU A 413 -18.72 4.04 28.19
C LEU A 413 -19.26 5.48 28.19
N VAL A 414 -18.48 6.41 27.62
CA VAL A 414 -18.90 7.76 27.23
C VAL A 414 -18.81 7.86 25.70
N THR A 415 -19.91 8.26 25.06
CA THR A 415 -19.98 8.46 23.60
C THR A 415 -20.26 9.91 23.25
N VAL A 416 -19.29 10.60 22.64
CA VAL A 416 -19.42 11.99 22.20
C VAL A 416 -19.83 12.01 20.73
N HIS A 417 -21.13 12.15 20.46
CA HIS A 417 -21.65 12.32 19.10
C HIS A 417 -21.42 13.76 18.60
N HIS A 418 -20.77 13.92 17.44
CA HIS A 418 -20.30 15.17 16.86
C HIS A 418 -19.46 16.02 17.86
N PRO A 419 -18.22 15.60 18.19
CA PRO A 419 -17.35 16.34 19.10
C PRO A 419 -16.99 17.75 18.61
N ILE A 420 -16.84 17.94 17.29
CA ILE A 420 -16.65 19.27 16.69
C ILE A 420 -18.01 19.84 16.31
N SER A 421 -18.62 20.62 17.22
CA SER A 421 -20.02 21.08 17.11
C SER A 421 -20.21 22.59 16.93
N SER A 422 -19.13 23.36 17.05
CA SER A 422 -19.08 24.83 17.05
C SER A 422 -17.84 25.34 16.31
N ASP A 423 -17.78 26.64 16.00
CA ASP A 423 -16.56 27.27 15.44
C ASP A 423 -15.46 27.41 16.51
N GLU A 424 -15.85 27.90 17.68
CA GLU A 424 -15.00 28.05 18.86
C GLU A 424 -15.03 26.79 19.74
N GLY A 425 -13.94 26.57 20.47
CA GLY A 425 -13.82 25.55 21.51
C GLY A 425 -13.41 26.19 22.83
N ASP A 426 -13.77 25.55 23.93
CA ASP A 426 -13.30 25.88 25.27
C ASP A 426 -11.87 25.33 25.44
N LEU A 427 -10.89 26.19 25.20
CA LEU A 427 -9.47 25.82 25.23
C LEU A 427 -8.93 25.64 26.65
N GLU A 428 -9.60 26.18 27.68
CA GLU A 428 -9.28 25.89 29.08
C GLU A 428 -9.65 24.44 29.41
N ARG A 429 -10.82 23.98 28.94
CA ARG A 429 -11.21 22.55 29.00
C ARG A 429 -10.35 21.66 28.11
N ALA A 430 -9.99 22.10 26.90
CA ALA A 430 -9.14 21.31 26.00
C ALA A 430 -7.73 21.07 26.56
N LEU A 431 -7.22 21.98 27.39
CA LEU A 431 -5.92 21.91 28.06
C LEU A 431 -6.06 21.49 29.54
N TYR A 432 -7.22 20.98 29.96
CA TYR A 432 -7.43 20.47 31.30
C TYR A 432 -6.44 19.34 31.63
N GLY A 433 -5.97 19.32 32.89
CA GLY A 433 -4.92 18.41 33.37
C GLY A 433 -3.51 18.66 32.81
N SER A 434 -3.34 19.47 31.77
CA SER A 434 -2.06 19.57 31.04
C SER A 434 -1.09 20.62 31.59
N PHE A 435 -1.58 21.55 32.42
CA PHE A 435 -0.85 22.72 32.94
C PHE A 435 -0.16 23.59 31.87
N LEU A 436 -0.65 23.55 30.63
CA LEU A 436 -0.16 24.41 29.55
C LEU A 436 -0.88 25.76 29.55
N PRO A 437 -0.25 26.85 29.11
CA PRO A 437 -0.93 28.12 28.94
C PRO A 437 -2.00 28.01 27.85
N VAL A 438 -3.18 28.58 28.11
CA VAL A 438 -4.24 28.70 27.10
C VAL A 438 -3.77 29.68 26.00
N PRO A 439 -3.77 29.29 24.72
CA PRO A 439 -3.35 30.18 23.63
C PRO A 439 -4.41 31.26 23.39
N SER A 440 -3.98 32.42 22.88
CA SER A 440 -4.91 33.44 22.39
C SER A 440 -5.68 32.93 21.17
N ASN A 441 -6.98 33.24 21.06
CA ASN A 441 -7.80 32.92 19.89
C ASN A 441 -7.17 33.43 18.57
N ALA A 442 -6.38 34.51 18.62
CA ALA A 442 -5.64 35.02 17.46
C ALA A 442 -4.58 34.05 16.90
N ALA A 443 -4.24 32.97 17.61
CA ALA A 443 -3.40 31.89 17.11
C ALA A 443 -4.12 30.94 16.13
N PHE A 444 -5.46 31.05 16.02
CA PHE A 444 -6.28 30.27 15.10
C PHE A 444 -7.09 31.20 14.19
N PRO A 445 -6.95 31.13 12.86
CA PRO A 445 -7.79 31.92 11.95
C PRO A 445 -9.27 31.51 12.07
N ASP A 446 -10.17 32.40 11.63
CA ASP A 446 -11.59 32.05 11.47
C ASP A 446 -11.74 30.98 10.39
N PRO A 447 -12.76 30.09 10.47
CA PRO A 447 -12.91 29.02 9.49
C PRO A 447 -13.48 29.58 8.18
N ASP A 448 -12.79 29.36 7.06
CA ASP A 448 -13.35 29.66 5.74
C ASP A 448 -14.53 28.71 5.47
N PRO A 449 -15.76 29.18 5.20
CA PRO A 449 -16.88 28.33 4.83
C PRO A 449 -16.60 27.42 3.62
N GLU A 450 -15.73 27.87 2.70
CA GLU A 450 -15.32 27.11 1.53
C GLU A 450 -14.59 25.81 1.90
N ASP A 451 -13.84 25.75 3.00
CA ASP A 451 -13.15 24.54 3.47
C ASP A 451 -14.13 23.38 3.79
N TYR A 452 -15.40 23.70 4.11
CA TYR A 452 -16.39 22.77 4.66
C TYR A 452 -17.45 22.32 3.65
N LEU A 453 -17.28 22.64 2.36
CA LEU A 453 -18.19 22.17 1.31
C LEU A 453 -18.23 20.62 1.29
N PRO A 454 -19.42 19.98 1.20
CA PRO A 454 -19.56 18.53 1.26
C PRO A 454 -18.67 17.76 0.27
N GLU A 455 -18.45 18.30 -0.92
CA GLU A 455 -17.58 17.77 -1.96
C GLU A 455 -16.08 17.83 -1.64
N LYS A 456 -15.64 18.81 -0.83
CA LYS A 456 -14.23 18.92 -0.36
C LYS A 456 -13.95 18.02 0.84
N MET A 457 -14.96 17.36 1.41
CA MET A 457 -14.76 16.41 2.51
C MET A 457 -14.08 15.11 2.05
N PRO A 458 -13.32 14.43 2.95
CA PRO A 458 -12.68 13.18 2.60
C PRO A 458 -13.71 12.07 2.40
N GLY A 459 -13.63 11.33 1.29
CA GLY A 459 -14.60 10.24 1.03
C GLY A 459 -16.00 10.73 0.68
N ALA A 460 -16.16 11.99 0.26
CA ALA A 460 -17.43 12.57 -0.15
C ALA A 460 -18.14 11.71 -1.23
N VAL A 461 -19.47 11.69 -1.19
CA VAL A 461 -20.32 11.01 -2.18
C VAL A 461 -21.25 12.05 -2.80
N ILE A 462 -21.29 12.10 -4.13
CA ILE A 462 -22.22 12.94 -4.89
C ILE A 462 -23.19 12.01 -5.64
N PRO A 463 -24.43 11.85 -5.15
CA PRO A 463 -25.44 11.08 -5.86
C PRO A 463 -25.97 11.79 -7.11
N VAL A 464 -26.52 11.02 -8.05
CA VAL A 464 -27.18 11.58 -9.24
C VAL A 464 -28.41 12.39 -8.81
N LYS A 465 -28.36 13.70 -9.05
CA LYS A 465 -29.35 14.69 -8.61
C LYS A 465 -30.77 14.36 -9.10
N ASN A 466 -31.75 14.60 -8.23
CA ASN A 466 -33.20 14.44 -8.48
C ASN A 466 -33.64 13.01 -8.87
N ALA A 467 -32.81 11.99 -8.67
CA ALA A 467 -33.16 10.60 -8.93
C ALA A 467 -33.74 9.93 -7.67
N ARG A 468 -34.86 9.22 -7.82
CA ARG A 468 -35.41 8.32 -6.79
C ARG A 468 -35.24 6.87 -7.22
N ILE A 469 -34.84 6.01 -6.30
CA ILE A 469 -34.68 4.57 -6.55
C ILE A 469 -36.00 3.87 -6.19
N ALA A 470 -36.60 3.20 -7.16
CA ALA A 470 -37.74 2.31 -6.97
C ALA A 470 -37.27 0.97 -6.41
N LEU A 471 -37.92 0.47 -5.37
CA LEU A 471 -37.59 -0.81 -4.74
C LEU A 471 -38.61 -1.87 -5.16
N ASN A 472 -38.19 -3.13 -5.23
CA ASN A 472 -39.06 -4.28 -5.48
C ASN A 472 -39.91 -4.11 -6.76
N ASP A 473 -39.34 -3.53 -7.82
CA ASP A 473 -40.09 -3.20 -9.04
C ASP A 473 -40.60 -4.46 -9.78
N GLY A 474 -41.68 -4.32 -10.55
CA GLY A 474 -42.36 -5.41 -11.25
C GLY A 474 -43.09 -6.43 -10.35
N ARG A 475 -42.88 -6.43 -9.03
CA ARG A 475 -43.53 -7.36 -8.09
C ARG A 475 -44.95 -6.92 -7.71
N LYS A 476 -45.84 -7.90 -7.52
CA LYS A 476 -47.23 -7.67 -7.08
C LYS A 476 -47.26 -7.04 -5.69
N ARG A 477 -48.26 -6.18 -5.46
CA ARG A 477 -48.44 -5.44 -4.21
C ARG A 477 -49.88 -5.49 -3.71
N ILE A 478 -50.03 -5.41 -2.39
CA ILE A 478 -51.29 -5.27 -1.68
C ILE A 478 -51.14 -4.23 -0.56
N ARG A 479 -52.26 -3.70 -0.05
CA ARG A 479 -52.30 -2.90 1.18
C ARG A 479 -53.24 -3.57 2.16
N LEU A 480 -52.80 -3.75 3.40
CA LEU A 480 -53.59 -4.34 4.48
C LEU A 480 -53.62 -3.42 5.70
N LYS A 481 -54.74 -3.38 6.41
CA LYS A 481 -54.88 -2.70 7.70
C LYS A 481 -54.49 -3.63 8.83
N VAL A 482 -53.42 -3.29 9.53
CA VAL A 482 -52.82 -4.12 10.59
C VAL A 482 -53.04 -3.45 11.94
N MET A 483 -53.76 -4.13 12.84
CA MET A 483 -54.03 -3.68 14.22
C MET A 483 -53.30 -4.56 15.22
N SER A 484 -52.56 -3.94 16.14
CA SER A 484 -51.98 -4.61 17.30
C SER A 484 -53.03 -4.70 18.43
N LYS A 485 -53.29 -5.91 18.92
CA LYS A 485 -53.98 -6.12 20.21
C LYS A 485 -53.06 -6.65 21.31
N GLY A 486 -51.75 -6.67 21.05
CA GLY A 486 -50.75 -7.03 22.04
C GLY A 486 -50.65 -5.99 23.16
N ASP A 487 -50.26 -6.46 24.34
CA ASP A 487 -49.88 -5.67 25.51
C ASP A 487 -48.46 -5.09 25.41
N ARG A 488 -47.71 -5.46 24.37
CA ARG A 488 -46.31 -5.08 24.10
C ARG A 488 -46.13 -4.64 22.64
N PRO A 489 -45.13 -3.79 22.35
CA PRO A 489 -44.80 -3.42 20.97
C PRO A 489 -44.39 -4.61 20.12
N VAL A 490 -44.80 -4.59 18.86
CA VAL A 490 -44.42 -5.57 17.82
C VAL A 490 -43.71 -4.82 16.69
N GLN A 491 -42.56 -5.32 16.24
CA GLN A 491 -41.76 -4.68 15.19
C GLN A 491 -41.38 -5.71 14.12
N VAL A 492 -41.80 -5.45 12.88
CA VAL A 492 -41.72 -6.39 11.75
C VAL A 492 -40.71 -5.85 10.73
N GLY A 493 -39.63 -6.61 10.51
CA GLY A 493 -38.58 -6.27 9.54
C GLY A 493 -39.00 -6.49 8.08
N SER A 494 -38.44 -5.69 7.18
CA SER A 494 -38.68 -5.67 5.72
C SER A 494 -38.90 -7.05 5.09
N HIS A 495 -37.99 -7.98 5.35
CA HIS A 495 -37.94 -9.31 4.74
C HIS A 495 -38.66 -10.42 5.52
N TYR A 496 -39.39 -10.10 6.58
CA TYR A 496 -40.15 -11.09 7.34
C TYR A 496 -41.42 -11.52 6.60
N HIS A 497 -41.65 -12.83 6.47
CA HIS A 497 -42.87 -13.41 5.87
C HIS A 497 -44.11 -12.91 6.60
N PHE A 498 -44.93 -12.05 5.99
CA PHE A 498 -45.89 -11.24 6.74
C PHE A 498 -47.00 -12.09 7.38
N VAL A 499 -47.41 -13.16 6.69
CA VAL A 499 -48.33 -14.20 7.19
C VAL A 499 -47.88 -14.87 8.50
N GLU A 500 -46.57 -14.98 8.74
CA GLU A 500 -45.97 -15.61 9.94
C GLU A 500 -45.85 -14.64 11.15
N THR A 501 -46.23 -13.36 11.01
CA THR A 501 -46.00 -12.34 12.06
C THR A 501 -46.80 -12.60 13.34
N ASN A 502 -46.41 -11.95 14.45
CA ASN A 502 -46.93 -12.17 15.81
C ASN A 502 -48.47 -12.43 15.85
N PRO A 503 -48.95 -13.43 16.60
CA PRO A 503 -50.37 -13.79 16.65
C PRO A 503 -51.31 -12.66 17.10
N GLN A 504 -50.81 -11.66 17.85
CA GLN A 504 -51.58 -10.50 18.32
C GLN A 504 -51.74 -9.38 17.28
N LEU A 505 -51.18 -9.54 16.07
CA LEU A 505 -51.47 -8.66 14.94
C LEU A 505 -52.69 -9.16 14.16
N HIS A 506 -53.76 -8.37 14.17
CA HIS A 506 -55.01 -8.58 13.43
C HIS A 506 -54.90 -7.96 12.03
N PHE A 507 -54.99 -8.80 10.99
CA PHE A 507 -55.06 -8.44 9.57
C PHE A 507 -55.47 -9.66 8.72
N ASP A 508 -55.58 -9.49 7.41
CA ASP A 508 -55.88 -10.59 6.49
C ASP A 508 -54.65 -11.49 6.23
N ARG A 509 -54.57 -12.58 7.01
CA ARG A 509 -53.57 -13.65 6.84
C ARG A 509 -53.62 -14.35 5.47
N VAL A 510 -54.78 -14.42 4.79
CA VAL A 510 -54.91 -15.07 3.47
C VAL A 510 -54.21 -14.20 2.43
N GLN A 511 -54.51 -12.89 2.40
CA GLN A 511 -53.87 -11.97 1.46
C GLN A 511 -52.37 -11.80 1.73
N ALA A 512 -51.94 -11.84 3.00
CA ALA A 512 -50.52 -11.76 3.36
C ALA A 512 -49.68 -13.01 3.01
N TYR A 513 -50.29 -14.11 2.57
CA TYR A 513 -49.58 -15.35 2.25
C TYR A 513 -48.73 -15.20 0.97
N GLY A 514 -47.41 -15.34 1.12
CA GLY A 514 -46.45 -15.06 0.04
C GLY A 514 -45.97 -13.61 -0.04
N PHE A 515 -46.27 -12.76 0.95
CA PHE A 515 -45.90 -11.35 0.95
C PHE A 515 -44.96 -10.97 2.11
N ARG A 516 -44.16 -9.92 1.89
CA ARG A 516 -43.31 -9.22 2.88
C ARG A 516 -43.58 -7.70 2.82
N LEU A 517 -42.97 -6.90 3.70
CA LEU A 517 -43.17 -5.44 3.67
C LEU A 517 -42.51 -4.80 2.43
N ASP A 518 -43.21 -3.86 1.79
CA ASP A 518 -42.66 -3.02 0.70
C ASP A 518 -42.01 -1.76 1.29
N ILE A 519 -40.86 -1.95 1.93
CA ILE A 519 -40.03 -0.91 2.55
C ILE A 519 -38.55 -1.19 2.25
N ALA A 520 -37.68 -0.20 2.49
CA ALA A 520 -36.24 -0.36 2.30
C ALA A 520 -35.66 -1.56 3.08
N ALA A 521 -34.75 -2.30 2.46
CA ALA A 521 -34.09 -3.44 3.07
C ALA A 521 -33.43 -3.06 4.41
N GLY A 522 -33.34 -4.02 5.33
CA GLY A 522 -32.86 -3.77 6.69
C GLY A 522 -33.83 -3.01 7.62
N THR A 523 -34.81 -2.25 7.11
CA THR A 523 -35.76 -1.47 7.95
C THR A 523 -36.92 -2.30 8.48
N SER A 524 -37.78 -1.70 9.32
CA SER A 524 -38.92 -2.36 9.96
C SER A 524 -40.09 -1.40 10.24
N ILE A 525 -41.33 -1.88 10.19
CA ILE A 525 -42.50 -1.15 10.73
C ILE A 525 -42.76 -1.60 12.17
N ARG A 526 -43.03 -0.63 13.04
CA ARG A 526 -43.34 -0.82 14.47
C ARG A 526 -44.80 -0.51 14.78
N PHE A 527 -45.41 -1.34 15.60
CA PHE A 527 -46.77 -1.24 16.11
C PHE A 527 -46.71 -1.22 17.64
N GLU A 528 -47.24 -0.18 18.27
CA GLU A 528 -47.41 -0.12 19.73
C GLU A 528 -48.67 -0.92 20.18
N PRO A 529 -48.91 -1.11 21.48
CA PRO A 529 -50.18 -1.67 21.97
C PRO A 529 -51.41 -0.87 21.50
N GLY A 530 -52.41 -1.54 20.90
CA GLY A 530 -53.61 -0.91 20.34
C GLY A 530 -53.44 -0.18 18.99
N ASP A 531 -52.19 -0.02 18.54
CA ASP A 531 -51.81 0.74 17.35
C ASP A 531 -52.34 0.10 16.05
N THR A 532 -52.75 0.92 15.08
CA THR A 532 -53.38 0.46 13.84
C THR A 532 -52.83 1.22 12.64
N LYS A 533 -52.16 0.51 11.73
CA LYS A 533 -51.45 1.09 10.57
C LYS A 533 -51.78 0.31 9.30
N THR A 534 -52.04 1.03 8.21
CA THR A 534 -52.12 0.43 6.87
C THR A 534 -50.70 0.28 6.34
N VAL A 535 -50.34 -0.93 5.90
CA VAL A 535 -49.01 -1.24 5.35
C VAL A 535 -49.12 -1.70 3.90
N THR A 536 -48.17 -1.30 3.06
CA THR A 536 -47.98 -1.89 1.72
C THR A 536 -47.11 -3.14 1.87
N LEU A 537 -47.57 -4.24 1.29
CA LEU A 537 -46.82 -5.49 1.17
C LEU A 537 -46.49 -5.79 -0.29
N VAL A 538 -45.38 -6.49 -0.52
CA VAL A 538 -44.90 -6.93 -1.84
C VAL A 538 -44.64 -8.44 -1.82
N GLU A 539 -44.96 -9.12 -2.94
CA GLU A 539 -44.79 -10.56 -3.10
C GLU A 539 -43.31 -10.97 -2.96
N ILE A 540 -43.02 -12.07 -2.26
CA ILE A 540 -41.67 -12.68 -2.25
C ILE A 540 -41.33 -13.20 -3.65
N ALA A 541 -40.03 -13.38 -3.94
CA ALA A 541 -39.54 -13.68 -5.28
C ALA A 541 -38.63 -14.92 -5.30
N GLY A 542 -37.80 -15.09 -6.33
CA GLY A 542 -37.01 -16.31 -6.52
C GLY A 542 -37.89 -17.56 -6.62
N ASN A 543 -37.56 -18.61 -5.87
CA ASN A 543 -38.35 -19.86 -5.83
C ASN A 543 -39.72 -19.72 -5.12
N LYS A 544 -39.98 -18.58 -4.45
CA LYS A 544 -41.18 -18.31 -3.63
C LYS A 544 -41.49 -19.42 -2.60
N VAL A 545 -40.51 -19.74 -1.76
CA VAL A 545 -40.63 -20.77 -0.70
C VAL A 545 -40.52 -20.12 0.68
N ILE A 546 -41.56 -20.28 1.50
CA ILE A 546 -41.63 -19.76 2.87
C ILE A 546 -40.96 -20.76 3.83
N ARG A 547 -40.06 -20.23 4.67
CA ARG A 547 -39.33 -20.96 5.72
C ARG A 547 -39.10 -20.03 6.93
N GLY A 548 -38.67 -20.60 8.06
CA GLY A 548 -38.52 -19.85 9.31
C GLY A 548 -39.87 -19.42 9.88
N GLY A 549 -39.94 -18.22 10.46
CA GLY A 549 -41.17 -17.67 11.03
C GLY A 549 -41.63 -18.42 12.27
N ASN A 550 -42.93 -18.72 12.37
CA ASN A 550 -43.49 -19.67 13.33
C ASN A 550 -43.67 -21.08 12.73
N TRP A 551 -43.18 -21.31 11.50
CA TRP A 551 -43.22 -22.59 10.79
C TRP A 551 -44.64 -23.11 10.48
N LEU A 552 -45.58 -22.20 10.21
CA LEU A 552 -47.00 -22.52 9.95
C LEU A 552 -47.37 -22.37 8.47
N ALA A 553 -46.82 -21.38 7.76
CA ALA A 553 -47.02 -21.14 6.33
C ALA A 553 -45.95 -21.81 5.43
N ASN A 554 -45.19 -22.75 5.98
CA ASN A 554 -44.00 -23.31 5.35
C ASN A 554 -44.25 -24.07 4.02
N GLY A 555 -43.24 -24.03 3.15
CA GLY A 555 -43.24 -24.68 1.84
C GLY A 555 -43.33 -23.69 0.66
N PRO A 556 -43.46 -24.18 -0.58
CA PRO A 556 -43.67 -23.33 -1.75
C PRO A 556 -45.00 -22.58 -1.65
N LEU A 557 -45.03 -21.39 -2.25
CA LEU A 557 -46.22 -20.54 -2.37
C LEU A 557 -47.25 -21.22 -3.28
N ASP A 558 -48.33 -21.72 -2.68
CA ASP A 558 -49.42 -22.40 -3.36
C ASP A 558 -50.75 -21.92 -2.78
N LEU A 559 -51.46 -21.07 -3.52
CA LEU A 559 -52.69 -20.44 -3.06
C LEU A 559 -53.82 -21.45 -2.77
N SER A 560 -53.75 -22.68 -3.30
CA SER A 560 -54.72 -23.73 -2.95
C SER A 560 -54.61 -24.21 -1.50
N ARG A 561 -53.48 -23.91 -0.84
CA ARG A 561 -53.20 -24.21 0.58
C ARG A 561 -53.46 -23.02 1.51
N ALA A 562 -53.94 -21.88 1.01
CA ALA A 562 -54.10 -20.68 1.83
C ALA A 562 -55.07 -20.90 3.01
N ASP A 563 -56.22 -21.52 2.78
CA ASP A 563 -57.21 -21.85 3.83
C ASP A 563 -56.67 -22.91 4.82
N GLU A 564 -55.89 -23.87 4.34
CA GLU A 564 -55.22 -24.90 5.16
C GLU A 564 -54.18 -24.26 6.11
N ILE A 565 -53.40 -23.33 5.59
CA ILE A 565 -52.40 -22.56 6.33
C ILE A 565 -53.06 -21.60 7.33
N VAL A 566 -54.12 -20.90 6.94
CA VAL A 566 -54.87 -19.99 7.84
C VAL A 566 -55.62 -20.76 8.91
N GLY A 567 -56.17 -21.94 8.61
CA GLY A 567 -56.71 -22.85 9.62
C GLY A 567 -55.67 -23.31 10.64
N ARG A 568 -54.45 -23.65 10.19
CA ARG A 568 -53.32 -23.97 11.10
C ARG A 568 -52.88 -22.77 11.93
N LEU A 569 -52.85 -21.56 11.36
CA LEU A 569 -52.55 -20.31 12.06
C LEU A 569 -53.61 -19.99 13.14
N GLN A 570 -54.90 -20.07 12.80
CA GLN A 570 -55.99 -19.85 13.75
C GLN A 570 -56.00 -20.89 14.88
N ALA A 571 -55.74 -22.17 14.57
CA ALA A 571 -55.57 -23.23 15.57
C ALA A 571 -54.37 -22.99 16.51
N ALA A 572 -53.32 -22.32 16.02
CA ALA A 572 -52.18 -21.84 16.81
C ALA A 572 -52.41 -20.47 17.49
N GLY A 573 -53.64 -19.93 17.44
CA GLY A 573 -54.02 -18.68 18.13
C GLY A 573 -53.66 -17.39 17.39
N PHE A 574 -53.32 -17.44 16.10
CA PHE A 574 -53.01 -16.25 15.31
C PHE A 574 -54.28 -15.54 14.84
N ALA A 575 -54.32 -14.23 15.07
CA ALA A 575 -55.41 -13.40 14.60
C ALA A 575 -55.45 -13.32 13.07
N HIS A 576 -56.63 -13.57 12.52
CA HIS A 576 -56.99 -13.35 11.12
C HIS A 576 -58.29 -12.54 11.08
N VAL A 577 -58.34 -11.52 10.23
CA VAL A 577 -59.52 -10.70 9.94
C VAL A 577 -59.58 -10.49 8.43
N PRO A 578 -60.59 -11.03 7.71
CA PRO A 578 -60.75 -10.78 6.28
C PRO A 578 -60.91 -9.29 5.98
N GLU A 579 -60.25 -8.81 4.92
CA GLU A 579 -60.38 -7.44 4.42
C GLU A 579 -60.74 -7.48 2.92
N PRO A 580 -61.67 -6.65 2.39
CA PRO A 580 -61.93 -6.65 0.95
C PRO A 580 -60.68 -6.24 0.17
N GLN A 581 -60.30 -7.04 -0.82
CA GLN A 581 -59.08 -6.81 -1.61
C GLN A 581 -59.14 -5.45 -2.33
N ALA A 582 -58.23 -4.55 -1.97
CA ALA A 582 -58.07 -3.26 -2.65
C ALA A 582 -57.50 -3.45 -4.07
N ASP A 583 -57.89 -2.56 -5.00
CA ASP A 583 -57.39 -2.62 -6.38
C ASP A 583 -55.86 -2.40 -6.43
N SER A 584 -55.15 -3.46 -6.83
CA SER A 584 -53.69 -3.46 -7.00
C SER A 584 -53.19 -2.43 -8.00
N ALA A 585 -54.01 -2.00 -8.97
CA ALA A 585 -53.63 -0.96 -9.94
C ALA A 585 -53.47 0.44 -9.30
N LEU A 586 -54.03 0.65 -8.10
CA LEU A 586 -53.95 1.91 -7.35
C LEU A 586 -52.82 1.91 -6.29
N ILE A 587 -51.98 0.88 -6.26
CA ILE A 587 -50.89 0.72 -5.29
C ILE A 587 -49.56 1.10 -5.94
N THR A 588 -49.20 2.38 -5.80
CA THR A 588 -47.86 2.88 -6.10
C THR A 588 -46.80 2.11 -5.30
N GLY A 589 -45.72 1.70 -5.98
CA GLY A 589 -44.61 0.99 -5.36
C GLY A 589 -43.70 1.88 -4.53
N PHE A 590 -43.05 1.31 -3.52
CA PHE A 590 -42.11 2.04 -2.67
C PHE A 590 -40.90 2.54 -3.46
N SER A 591 -40.52 3.80 -3.20
CA SER A 591 -39.28 4.41 -3.70
C SER A 591 -38.67 5.30 -2.62
N MET A 592 -37.37 5.56 -2.72
CA MET A 592 -36.62 6.40 -1.78
C MET A 592 -35.68 7.37 -2.49
N GLU A 593 -35.33 8.46 -1.82
CA GLU A 593 -34.30 9.40 -2.31
C GLU A 593 -32.94 8.72 -2.38
N ARG A 594 -32.15 9.06 -3.39
CA ARG A 594 -30.87 8.39 -3.68
C ARG A 594 -29.81 8.67 -2.62
N GLU A 595 -29.86 9.84 -1.99
CA GLU A 595 -29.05 10.22 -0.82
C GLU A 595 -29.41 9.38 0.42
N ALA A 596 -30.64 8.91 0.54
CA ALA A 596 -31.05 8.00 1.61
C ALA A 596 -30.61 6.56 1.30
N TYR A 597 -30.73 6.12 0.04
CA TYR A 597 -30.24 4.81 -0.39
C TYR A 597 -28.72 4.69 -0.20
N SER A 598 -27.97 5.67 -0.69
CA SER A 598 -26.50 5.68 -0.64
C SER A 598 -25.99 5.65 0.81
N ARG A 599 -26.60 6.41 1.73
CA ARG A 599 -26.28 6.32 3.17
C ARG A 599 -26.56 4.95 3.78
N MET A 600 -27.62 4.26 3.36
CA MET A 600 -28.01 2.95 3.92
C MET A 600 -27.20 1.78 3.38
N PHE A 601 -26.91 1.76 2.07
CA PHE A 601 -26.35 0.60 1.37
C PHE A 601 -25.03 0.89 0.67
N GLY A 602 -24.46 2.09 0.83
CA GLY A 602 -23.37 2.58 -0.01
C GLY A 602 -23.84 3.00 -1.42
N PRO A 603 -22.99 3.72 -2.17
CA PRO A 603 -23.31 4.27 -3.49
C PRO A 603 -23.67 3.21 -4.55
N THR A 604 -24.33 3.66 -5.62
CA THR A 604 -24.82 2.82 -6.73
C THR A 604 -24.68 3.50 -8.09
N THR A 605 -25.01 2.78 -9.18
CA THR A 605 -24.70 3.09 -10.59
C THR A 605 -24.84 4.58 -10.96
N GLY A 606 -23.73 5.28 -11.19
CA GLY A 606 -23.65 6.72 -11.50
C GLY A 606 -23.42 7.66 -10.31
N ASP A 607 -23.33 7.16 -9.07
CA ASP A 607 -22.86 7.97 -7.93
C ASP A 607 -21.34 8.20 -8.06
N LEU A 608 -20.87 9.42 -7.76
CA LEU A 608 -19.45 9.74 -7.64
C LEU A 608 -18.98 9.61 -6.19
N VAL A 609 -17.75 9.12 -5.99
CA VAL A 609 -17.10 8.96 -4.68
C VAL A 609 -15.68 9.50 -4.71
N ARG A 610 -15.32 10.40 -3.78
CA ARG A 610 -13.96 10.93 -3.65
C ARG A 610 -13.03 9.96 -2.95
N LEU A 611 -11.79 9.84 -3.41
CA LEU A 611 -10.80 8.92 -2.83
C LEU A 611 -9.96 9.62 -1.75
N GLY A 612 -10.32 9.42 -0.47
CA GLY A 612 -9.68 10.11 0.66
C GLY A 612 -9.81 11.63 0.54
N LEU A 613 -8.72 12.36 0.80
CA LEU A 613 -8.60 13.81 0.51
C LEU A 613 -8.05 14.11 -0.90
N THR A 614 -7.88 13.12 -1.77
CA THR A 614 -7.43 13.40 -3.15
C THR A 614 -8.57 13.93 -4.00
N ASP A 615 -8.26 14.70 -5.04
CA ASP A 615 -9.25 15.11 -6.05
C ASP A 615 -9.57 14.04 -7.09
N LEU A 616 -9.27 12.77 -6.80
CA LEU A 616 -9.70 11.63 -7.61
C LEU A 616 -11.13 11.24 -7.22
N TRP A 617 -12.02 11.23 -8.21
CA TRP A 617 -13.43 10.87 -8.09
C TRP A 617 -13.72 9.62 -8.91
N VAL A 618 -14.37 8.63 -8.32
CA VAL A 618 -14.77 7.41 -9.02
C VAL A 618 -16.28 7.34 -9.19
N GLU A 619 -16.73 6.96 -10.38
CA GLU A 619 -18.13 6.67 -10.67
C GLU A 619 -18.41 5.18 -10.52
N VAL A 620 -19.51 4.82 -9.86
CA VAL A 620 -19.97 3.42 -9.82
C VAL A 620 -20.50 3.03 -11.20
N GLU A 621 -19.75 2.21 -11.94
CA GLU A 621 -20.04 1.89 -13.34
C GLU A 621 -21.26 0.97 -13.52
N ARG A 622 -21.59 0.19 -12.48
CA ARG A 622 -22.75 -0.69 -12.38
C ARG A 622 -22.96 -1.14 -10.93
N ASP A 623 -24.18 -1.56 -10.63
CA ASP A 623 -24.57 -2.26 -9.40
C ASP A 623 -25.14 -3.63 -9.78
N LEU A 624 -24.70 -4.68 -9.09
CA LEU A 624 -25.15 -6.05 -9.30
C LEU A 624 -26.31 -6.44 -8.37
N THR A 625 -26.76 -5.54 -7.49
CA THR A 625 -27.90 -5.76 -6.57
C THR A 625 -29.24 -5.89 -7.31
N SER A 626 -30.32 -6.12 -6.54
CA SER A 626 -31.70 -5.93 -6.98
C SER A 626 -32.40 -5.06 -5.95
N TYR A 627 -32.79 -3.85 -6.34
CA TYR A 627 -33.19 -2.81 -5.39
C TYR A 627 -34.37 -3.24 -4.51
N GLY A 628 -34.20 -3.20 -3.19
CA GLY A 628 -35.14 -3.68 -2.18
C GLY A 628 -34.89 -5.10 -1.65
N ASP A 629 -33.96 -5.86 -2.25
CA ASP A 629 -33.47 -7.18 -1.76
C ASP A 629 -32.03 -7.08 -1.18
N GLU A 630 -31.57 -5.89 -0.74
CA GLU A 630 -30.19 -5.68 -0.28
C GLU A 630 -29.83 -6.52 0.96
N CYS A 631 -28.67 -7.17 0.89
CA CYS A 631 -28.13 -7.98 1.97
C CYS A 631 -27.65 -7.08 3.11
N THR A 632 -28.42 -6.99 4.20
CA THR A 632 -28.02 -6.25 5.40
C THR A 632 -28.18 -7.12 6.65
N PHE A 633 -27.16 -7.13 7.50
CA PHE A 633 -27.10 -7.93 8.73
C PHE A 633 -27.36 -7.10 9.99
N GLY A 634 -27.99 -7.71 11.00
CA GLY A 634 -28.31 -7.10 12.29
C GLY A 634 -29.75 -7.36 12.76
N GLY A 635 -30.08 -6.87 13.95
CA GLY A 635 -31.41 -7.02 14.56
C GLY A 635 -32.53 -6.52 13.65
N GLY A 636 -33.47 -7.41 13.30
CA GLY A 636 -34.62 -7.09 12.44
C GLY A 636 -34.31 -6.94 10.94
N LYS A 637 -33.05 -6.97 10.51
CA LYS A 637 -32.65 -6.68 9.11
C LYS A 637 -32.95 -7.83 8.12
N THR A 638 -32.40 -7.76 6.90
CA THR A 638 -32.63 -8.69 5.80
C THR A 638 -32.05 -10.09 6.06
N VAL A 639 -30.78 -10.19 6.45
CA VAL A 639 -30.04 -11.46 6.57
C VAL A 639 -30.42 -12.16 7.88
N ARG A 640 -31.50 -12.94 7.82
CA ARG A 640 -32.06 -13.77 8.91
C ARG A 640 -32.72 -15.03 8.33
N ASP A 641 -32.88 -16.06 9.16
CA ASP A 641 -33.39 -17.38 8.75
C ASP A 641 -34.74 -17.30 8.01
N GLY A 642 -34.83 -17.99 6.87
CA GLY A 642 -35.98 -18.01 5.98
C GLY A 642 -36.18 -16.74 5.16
N MET A 643 -35.39 -15.70 5.43
CA MET A 643 -35.47 -14.36 4.84
C MET A 643 -34.27 -14.21 3.89
N GLY A 644 -33.36 -13.26 4.12
CA GLY A 644 -32.10 -13.17 3.36
C GLY A 644 -31.10 -14.31 3.60
N GLN A 645 -31.31 -15.14 4.64
CA GLN A 645 -30.55 -16.38 4.88
C GLN A 645 -31.43 -17.59 4.53
N ALA A 646 -30.93 -18.46 3.66
CA ALA A 646 -31.61 -19.68 3.22
C ALA A 646 -31.61 -20.77 4.32
N SER A 647 -32.80 -21.21 4.74
CA SER A 647 -32.95 -22.30 5.72
C SER A 647 -32.77 -23.67 5.08
N GLY A 648 -32.17 -24.61 5.82
CA GLY A 648 -32.06 -26.02 5.40
C GLY A 648 -31.07 -26.28 4.27
N ARG A 649 -30.15 -25.34 4.02
CA ARG A 649 -29.01 -25.49 3.10
C ARG A 649 -27.79 -26.04 3.84
N SER A 650 -26.99 -26.83 3.15
CA SER A 650 -25.72 -27.35 3.67
C SER A 650 -24.59 -26.33 3.50
N ALA A 651 -23.54 -26.43 4.33
CA ALA A 651 -22.31 -25.67 4.15
C ALA A 651 -21.64 -25.92 2.77
N ALA A 652 -22.00 -27.00 2.06
CA ALA A 652 -21.55 -27.24 0.69
C ALA A 652 -22.24 -26.32 -0.34
N GLU A 653 -23.49 -25.89 -0.09
CA GLU A 653 -24.27 -25.00 -0.96
C GLU A 653 -24.03 -23.50 -0.69
N CYS A 654 -23.68 -23.13 0.54
CA CYS A 654 -23.58 -21.72 0.97
C CYS A 654 -22.17 -21.13 0.80
N ALA A 655 -22.02 -19.81 0.86
CA ALA A 655 -20.72 -19.18 1.08
C ALA A 655 -20.25 -19.38 2.53
N ASP A 656 -18.94 -19.36 2.78
CA ASP A 656 -18.38 -19.40 4.14
C ASP A 656 -18.42 -17.99 4.77
N THR A 657 -18.25 -16.95 3.95
CA THR A 657 -18.40 -15.54 4.33
C THR A 657 -18.96 -14.75 3.15
N VAL A 658 -19.78 -13.74 3.40
CA VAL A 658 -20.17 -12.73 2.40
C VAL A 658 -19.78 -11.33 2.86
N ILE A 659 -19.08 -10.59 2.01
CA ILE A 659 -18.94 -9.13 2.14
C ILE A 659 -20.12 -8.49 1.42
N THR A 660 -21.02 -7.84 2.16
CA THR A 660 -22.26 -7.27 1.61
C THR A 660 -22.07 -5.87 1.06
N ASN A 661 -22.75 -5.52 -0.04
CA ASN A 661 -22.84 -4.15 -0.56
C ASN A 661 -21.48 -3.44 -0.82
N ALA A 662 -20.44 -4.18 -1.21
CA ALA A 662 -19.10 -3.66 -1.43
C ALA A 662 -19.01 -2.78 -2.70
N LEU A 663 -18.43 -1.58 -2.58
CA LEU A 663 -17.92 -0.84 -3.75
C LEU A 663 -16.53 -1.40 -4.09
N ILE A 664 -16.45 -2.23 -5.11
CA ILE A 664 -15.20 -2.79 -5.60
C ILE A 664 -14.48 -1.73 -6.44
N ILE A 665 -13.22 -1.47 -6.12
CA ILE A 665 -12.27 -0.79 -7.01
C ILE A 665 -11.18 -1.80 -7.35
N ASP A 666 -11.10 -2.15 -8.63
CA ASP A 666 -10.18 -3.15 -9.17
C ASP A 666 -9.81 -2.77 -10.62
N TRP A 667 -8.73 -3.34 -11.17
CA TRP A 667 -8.39 -3.14 -12.59
C TRP A 667 -9.55 -3.55 -13.52
N SER A 668 -10.31 -4.59 -13.15
CA SER A 668 -11.42 -5.13 -13.94
C SER A 668 -12.69 -4.26 -13.95
N GLY A 669 -12.80 -3.26 -13.08
CA GLY A 669 -13.99 -2.42 -12.98
C GLY A 669 -14.10 -1.65 -11.67
N ILE A 670 -14.94 -0.60 -11.66
CA ILE A 670 -15.36 0.10 -10.44
C ILE A 670 -16.87 -0.10 -10.29
N TYR A 671 -17.29 -1.00 -9.41
CA TYR A 671 -18.69 -1.46 -9.38
C TYR A 671 -19.14 -1.98 -8.02
N LYS A 672 -20.46 -1.97 -7.81
CA LYS A 672 -21.11 -2.37 -6.57
C LYS A 672 -21.59 -3.82 -6.63
N ALA A 673 -21.25 -4.64 -5.63
CA ALA A 673 -21.62 -6.06 -5.56
C ALA A 673 -21.53 -6.63 -4.14
N ASP A 674 -22.17 -7.78 -3.91
CA ASP A 674 -21.81 -8.70 -2.81
C ASP A 674 -20.64 -9.60 -3.28
N ILE A 675 -19.69 -9.89 -2.38
CA ILE A 675 -18.55 -10.80 -2.62
C ILE A 675 -18.70 -12.02 -1.71
N GLY A 676 -18.76 -13.22 -2.30
CA GLY A 676 -18.80 -14.47 -1.53
C GLY A 676 -17.46 -15.17 -1.50
N ILE A 677 -17.08 -15.64 -0.32
CA ILE A 677 -15.83 -16.31 -0.03
C ILE A 677 -16.11 -17.78 0.31
N LYS A 678 -15.29 -18.69 -0.21
CA LYS A 678 -15.38 -20.13 0.11
C LYS A 678 -14.03 -20.84 0.03
N ASN A 679 -13.69 -21.62 1.05
CA ASN A 679 -12.36 -22.24 1.24
C ASN A 679 -11.20 -21.23 1.06
N GLY A 680 -11.43 -19.98 1.48
CA GLY A 680 -10.49 -18.86 1.32
C GLY A 680 -10.32 -18.31 -0.09
N LEU A 681 -11.12 -18.76 -1.07
CA LEU A 681 -11.18 -18.21 -2.43
C LEU A 681 -12.38 -17.30 -2.61
N ILE A 682 -12.30 -16.35 -3.55
CA ILE A 682 -13.43 -15.58 -4.05
C ILE A 682 -14.30 -16.54 -4.89
N ALA A 683 -15.43 -16.96 -4.32
CA ALA A 683 -16.33 -17.97 -4.91
C ALA A 683 -17.38 -17.37 -5.85
N GLY A 684 -17.66 -16.08 -5.71
CA GLY A 684 -18.57 -15.33 -6.58
C GLY A 684 -18.55 -13.85 -6.28
N ILE A 685 -18.97 -13.05 -7.26
CA ILE A 685 -19.20 -11.61 -7.15
C ILE A 685 -20.52 -11.32 -7.87
N GLY A 686 -21.46 -10.65 -7.22
CA GLY A 686 -22.83 -10.52 -7.74
C GLY A 686 -23.83 -10.10 -6.67
N LYS A 687 -25.00 -10.74 -6.65
CA LYS A 687 -26.03 -10.56 -5.60
C LYS A 687 -26.09 -11.80 -4.72
N ALA A 688 -25.96 -11.62 -3.42
CA ALA A 688 -26.03 -12.68 -2.41
C ALA A 688 -27.43 -12.80 -1.80
N GLY A 689 -27.61 -13.75 -0.89
CA GLY A 689 -28.82 -13.89 -0.07
C GLY A 689 -29.48 -15.25 -0.22
N ASN A 690 -30.80 -15.25 -0.38
CA ASN A 690 -31.60 -16.47 -0.38
C ASN A 690 -32.42 -16.63 -1.67
N PRO A 691 -32.12 -17.60 -2.55
CA PRO A 691 -32.86 -17.83 -3.79
C PRO A 691 -34.28 -18.33 -3.55
N ASP A 692 -34.65 -18.75 -2.33
CA ASP A 692 -36.02 -19.15 -2.00
C ASP A 692 -36.97 -17.93 -1.89
N VAL A 693 -36.48 -16.69 -1.72
CA VAL A 693 -37.33 -15.49 -1.52
C VAL A 693 -36.89 -14.21 -2.26
N MET A 694 -35.69 -14.20 -2.85
CA MET A 694 -35.09 -13.07 -3.57
C MET A 694 -34.82 -13.42 -5.04
N ASP A 695 -34.87 -12.43 -5.92
CA ASP A 695 -34.42 -12.59 -7.30
C ASP A 695 -32.90 -12.42 -7.43
N GLY A 696 -32.33 -12.87 -8.56
CA GLY A 696 -30.94 -12.58 -8.95
C GLY A 696 -29.83 -13.23 -8.11
N VAL A 697 -30.15 -13.96 -7.05
CA VAL A 697 -29.15 -14.56 -6.13
C VAL A 697 -28.23 -15.52 -6.90
N HIS A 698 -26.94 -15.19 -6.92
CA HIS A 698 -25.92 -15.96 -7.62
C HIS A 698 -25.72 -17.34 -6.92
N PRO A 699 -25.59 -18.46 -7.66
CA PRO A 699 -25.55 -19.80 -7.05
C PRO A 699 -24.45 -20.02 -6.00
N ASN A 700 -23.31 -19.35 -6.13
CA ASN A 700 -22.20 -19.45 -5.16
C ASN A 700 -22.31 -18.42 -4.00
N LEU A 701 -23.35 -17.57 -3.99
CA LEU A 701 -23.57 -16.50 -3.02
C LEU A 701 -24.79 -16.74 -2.12
N VAL A 702 -25.23 -17.99 -1.99
CA VAL A 702 -26.30 -18.37 -1.06
C VAL A 702 -25.79 -18.18 0.38
N ILE A 703 -26.44 -17.30 1.13
CA ILE A 703 -26.19 -17.12 2.57
C ILE A 703 -27.01 -18.17 3.30
N GLY A 704 -26.38 -18.94 4.19
CA GLY A 704 -27.05 -19.95 5.03
C GLY A 704 -26.53 -19.95 6.46
N SER A 705 -26.92 -20.94 7.25
CA SER A 705 -26.56 -21.06 8.67
C SER A 705 -25.08 -21.37 8.95
N SER A 706 -24.23 -21.36 7.91
CA SER A 706 -22.77 -21.54 8.00
C SER A 706 -22.01 -20.40 7.31
N THR A 707 -22.69 -19.27 7.05
CA THR A 707 -22.14 -18.10 6.36
C THR A 707 -21.96 -16.95 7.34
N ASP A 708 -20.73 -16.46 7.50
CA ASP A 708 -20.43 -15.23 8.23
C ASP A 708 -20.66 -13.98 7.34
N VAL A 709 -20.79 -12.79 7.94
CA VAL A 709 -21.12 -11.54 7.22
C VAL A 709 -20.21 -10.38 7.60
N ILE A 710 -19.59 -9.77 6.58
CA ILE A 710 -18.81 -8.54 6.70
C ILE A 710 -19.57 -7.40 6.01
N ALA A 711 -19.84 -6.31 6.73
CA ALA A 711 -20.58 -5.17 6.21
C ALA A 711 -19.69 -4.28 5.31
N GLY A 712 -19.79 -4.46 3.99
CA GLY A 712 -19.14 -3.64 2.97
C GLY A 712 -19.92 -2.38 2.59
N GLU A 713 -21.17 -2.21 3.07
CA GLU A 713 -21.92 -0.96 2.87
C GLU A 713 -21.12 0.26 3.36
N ASN A 714 -21.06 1.31 2.53
CA ASN A 714 -20.20 2.49 2.75
C ASN A 714 -18.71 2.13 2.95
N LYS A 715 -18.20 1.10 2.26
CA LYS A 715 -16.77 0.76 2.16
C LYS A 715 -16.34 0.60 0.71
N ILE A 716 -15.08 0.91 0.44
CA ILE A 716 -14.38 0.48 -0.77
C ILE A 716 -13.66 -0.83 -0.46
N ILE A 717 -13.75 -1.81 -1.37
CA ILE A 717 -13.01 -3.07 -1.31
C ILE A 717 -12.01 -3.09 -2.47
N THR A 718 -10.76 -3.39 -2.18
CA THR A 718 -9.72 -3.65 -3.18
C THR A 718 -9.14 -5.05 -3.00
N ALA A 719 -8.43 -5.54 -4.01
CA ALA A 719 -7.42 -6.58 -3.77
C ALA A 719 -6.38 -6.08 -2.76
N GLY A 720 -5.79 -7.00 -2.02
CA GLY A 720 -4.58 -6.75 -1.26
C GLY A 720 -3.42 -6.42 -2.17
N GLY A 721 -2.63 -5.40 -1.80
CA GLY A 721 -1.49 -4.97 -2.59
C GLY A 721 -0.36 -5.99 -2.59
N PHE A 722 0.48 -5.94 -3.62
CA PHE A 722 1.65 -6.77 -3.80
C PHE A 722 2.86 -5.86 -4.03
N ASP A 723 3.72 -5.78 -3.01
CA ASP A 723 5.04 -5.15 -3.16
C ASP A 723 6.04 -6.19 -3.67
N THR A 724 6.72 -5.85 -4.76
CA THR A 724 7.68 -6.76 -5.43
C THR A 724 9.13 -6.45 -5.14
N HIS A 725 9.45 -5.35 -4.44
CA HIS A 725 10.83 -4.97 -4.16
C HIS A 725 11.05 -4.84 -2.64
N ILE A 726 11.00 -5.99 -1.96
CA ILE A 726 11.20 -6.09 -0.50
C ILE A 726 12.61 -6.58 -0.16
N HIS A 727 13.41 -5.72 0.47
CA HIS A 727 14.65 -6.15 1.11
C HIS A 727 14.32 -6.75 2.48
N LEU A 728 14.52 -8.07 2.65
CA LEU A 728 14.16 -8.82 3.87
C LEU A 728 15.18 -8.55 5.01
N ILE A 729 15.15 -7.31 5.50
CA ILE A 729 16.04 -6.73 6.51
C ILE A 729 15.51 -6.97 7.93
N CYS A 730 14.20 -6.82 8.17
CA CYS A 730 13.59 -7.16 9.46
C CYS A 730 12.12 -7.63 9.31
N PRO A 731 11.62 -8.49 10.22
CA PRO A 731 10.24 -9.01 10.14
C PRO A 731 9.17 -7.94 10.40
N GLN A 732 9.50 -6.83 11.08
CA GLN A 732 8.57 -5.73 11.39
C GLN A 732 7.98 -5.07 10.14
N GLN A 733 8.65 -5.16 8.99
CA GLN A 733 8.12 -4.73 7.69
C GLN A 733 6.73 -5.30 7.38
N VAL A 734 6.42 -6.51 7.87
CA VAL A 734 5.12 -7.17 7.67
C VAL A 734 4.00 -6.48 8.45
N GLU A 735 4.29 -5.87 9.60
CA GLU A 735 3.29 -5.16 10.41
C GLU A 735 2.91 -3.83 9.73
N GLU A 736 3.91 -3.06 9.27
CA GLU A 736 3.71 -1.83 8.47
C GLU A 736 2.99 -2.11 7.14
N ALA A 737 3.39 -3.17 6.44
CA ALA A 737 2.77 -3.58 5.17
C ALA A 737 1.31 -4.02 5.34
N LEU A 738 0.99 -4.79 6.38
CA LEU A 738 -0.40 -5.15 6.68
C LEU A 738 -1.21 -3.93 7.17
N ALA A 739 -0.58 -2.99 7.89
CA ALA A 739 -1.21 -1.74 8.30
C ALA A 739 -1.51 -0.79 7.12
N SER A 740 -0.80 -0.91 5.99
CA SER A 740 -1.07 -0.15 4.76
C SER A 740 -1.94 -0.87 3.72
N GLY A 741 -2.18 -2.18 3.88
CA GLY A 741 -2.99 -2.99 2.96
C GLY A 741 -2.21 -3.83 1.93
N ILE A 742 -0.89 -3.94 2.08
CA ILE A 742 -0.07 -4.91 1.34
C ILE A 742 -0.28 -6.31 1.95
N THR A 743 -0.45 -7.32 1.08
CA THR A 743 -0.76 -8.72 1.44
C THR A 743 0.20 -9.74 0.84
N THR A 744 1.06 -9.31 -0.07
CA THR A 744 2.10 -10.13 -0.72
C THR A 744 3.40 -9.35 -0.79
N PHE A 745 4.50 -10.04 -0.47
CA PHE A 745 5.88 -9.61 -0.65
C PHE A 745 6.57 -10.50 -1.70
N LEU A 746 7.46 -9.89 -2.49
CA LEU A 746 8.54 -10.58 -3.18
C LEU A 746 9.83 -9.78 -2.98
N GLY A 747 10.94 -10.49 -2.86
CA GLY A 747 12.27 -9.91 -2.72
C GLY A 747 13.18 -10.83 -1.93
N GLY A 748 14.26 -10.31 -1.36
CA GLY A 748 15.33 -11.13 -0.81
C GLY A 748 16.12 -10.43 0.29
N GLY A 749 16.85 -11.22 1.05
CA GLY A 749 17.65 -10.77 2.19
C GLY A 749 17.89 -11.90 3.20
N THR A 750 18.65 -11.59 4.25
CA THR A 750 19.06 -12.53 5.31
C THR A 750 19.04 -11.87 6.71
N GLY A 751 18.16 -10.87 6.90
CA GLY A 751 18.29 -9.91 7.99
C GLY A 751 19.21 -8.73 7.62
N PRO A 752 19.64 -7.89 8.57
CA PRO A 752 20.33 -6.61 8.31
C PRO A 752 21.82 -6.77 7.98
N SER A 753 22.16 -7.64 7.02
CA SER A 753 23.53 -7.78 6.49
C SER A 753 23.79 -6.75 5.39
N THR A 754 25.03 -6.31 5.19
CA THR A 754 25.41 -5.34 4.13
C THR A 754 24.82 -5.70 2.77
N GLY A 755 24.91 -6.98 2.37
CA GLY A 755 24.37 -7.46 1.10
C GLY A 755 22.83 -7.48 1.02
N SER A 756 22.11 -7.50 2.16
CA SER A 756 20.64 -7.41 2.20
C SER A 756 20.17 -5.96 2.33
N ASN A 757 20.93 -5.12 3.04
CA ASN A 757 20.72 -3.68 3.12
C ASN A 757 20.89 -3.00 1.76
N ALA A 758 21.77 -3.55 0.90
CA ALA A 758 21.99 -3.06 -0.46
C ALA A 758 21.22 -3.82 -1.55
N THR A 759 20.89 -5.12 -1.38
CA THR A 759 20.34 -5.94 -2.49
C THR A 759 19.22 -6.91 -2.09
N THR A 760 18.22 -7.08 -2.97
CA THR A 760 17.12 -8.07 -2.89
C THR A 760 17.58 -9.51 -3.15
N CYS A 761 18.59 -10.00 -2.42
CA CYS A 761 19.18 -11.33 -2.61
C CYS A 761 19.16 -12.17 -1.32
N THR A 762 18.61 -13.39 -1.39
CA THR A 762 18.84 -14.46 -0.40
C THR A 762 19.82 -15.49 -1.00
N PRO A 763 21.14 -15.35 -0.79
CA PRO A 763 22.13 -16.14 -1.53
C PRO A 763 22.26 -17.58 -1.03
N GLY A 764 22.06 -18.53 -1.95
CA GLY A 764 22.38 -19.95 -1.79
C GLY A 764 21.34 -20.80 -1.03
N PRO A 765 21.36 -22.15 -1.20
CA PRO A 765 20.32 -23.05 -0.67
C PRO A 765 20.10 -23.00 0.84
N ASN A 766 21.17 -22.86 1.63
CA ASN A 766 21.05 -22.87 3.10
C ASN A 766 20.29 -21.65 3.63
N HIS A 767 20.56 -20.46 3.11
CA HIS A 767 19.82 -19.25 3.48
C HIS A 767 18.41 -19.24 2.90
N MET A 768 18.21 -19.77 1.68
CA MET A 768 16.87 -19.94 1.10
C MET A 768 15.95 -20.75 2.03
N ARG A 769 16.41 -21.93 2.49
CA ARG A 769 15.69 -22.75 3.48
C ARG A 769 15.45 -22.00 4.80
N GLN A 770 16.49 -21.38 5.36
CA GLN A 770 16.41 -20.68 6.66
C GLN A 770 15.41 -19.51 6.62
N MET A 771 15.44 -18.70 5.56
CA MET A 771 14.52 -17.58 5.40
C MET A 771 13.09 -18.07 5.16
N MET A 772 12.86 -19.11 4.36
CA MET A 772 11.53 -19.71 4.23
C MET A 772 10.97 -20.19 5.58
N GLN A 773 11.80 -20.83 6.41
CA GLN A 773 11.41 -21.30 7.74
C GLN A 773 11.17 -20.15 8.74
N ALA A 774 11.95 -19.07 8.70
CA ALA A 774 11.73 -17.88 9.50
C ALA A 774 10.47 -17.10 9.08
N CYS A 775 10.23 -17.02 7.77
CA CYS A 775 9.07 -16.36 7.19
C CYS A 775 7.76 -17.15 7.32
N ASP A 776 7.81 -18.44 7.67
CA ASP A 776 6.64 -19.33 7.74
C ASP A 776 5.55 -18.84 8.72
N SER A 777 5.92 -18.17 9.81
CA SER A 777 4.97 -17.56 10.76
C SER A 777 4.46 -16.17 10.37
N LEU A 778 5.03 -15.51 9.36
CA LEU A 778 4.62 -14.15 8.97
C LEU A 778 3.29 -14.21 8.21
N PRO A 779 2.23 -13.47 8.59
CA PRO A 779 0.88 -13.65 8.04
C PRO A 779 0.64 -12.89 6.73
N ILE A 780 1.61 -12.97 5.82
CA ILE A 780 1.63 -12.35 4.50
C ILE A 780 2.05 -13.41 3.45
N ASN A 781 1.66 -13.26 2.19
CA ASN A 781 2.21 -14.12 1.12
C ASN A 781 3.66 -13.68 0.84
N ILE A 782 4.57 -14.62 0.60
CA ILE A 782 5.99 -14.32 0.39
C ILE A 782 6.53 -15.16 -0.77
N GLY A 783 7.18 -14.53 -1.74
CA GLY A 783 8.18 -15.18 -2.59
C GLY A 783 9.58 -14.69 -2.21
N ILE A 784 10.60 -15.54 -2.36
CA ILE A 784 12.00 -15.17 -2.03
C ILE A 784 12.89 -15.23 -3.27
N THR A 785 13.70 -14.20 -3.52
CA THR A 785 14.61 -14.09 -4.67
C THR A 785 16.04 -14.52 -4.34
N GLY A 786 16.63 -15.29 -5.25
CA GLY A 786 18.07 -15.61 -5.23
C GLY A 786 18.92 -14.51 -5.88
N LYS A 787 20.24 -14.65 -5.79
CA LYS A 787 21.19 -13.82 -6.54
C LYS A 787 21.36 -14.37 -7.97
N GLY A 788 21.12 -13.53 -8.97
CA GLY A 788 21.32 -13.83 -10.39
C GLY A 788 22.70 -13.46 -10.93
N ASN A 789 23.50 -12.70 -10.19
CA ASN A 789 24.86 -12.32 -10.58
C ASN A 789 25.85 -13.50 -10.45
N ASP A 790 25.91 -14.33 -11.47
CA ASP A 790 26.98 -15.31 -11.73
C ASP A 790 27.11 -15.50 -13.24
N CYS A 791 28.31 -15.78 -13.74
CA CYS A 791 28.56 -16.19 -15.13
C CYS A 791 28.54 -17.73 -15.29
N GLY A 792 28.63 -18.47 -14.18
CA GLY A 792 28.37 -19.90 -14.10
C GLY A 792 26.91 -20.22 -13.77
N ARG A 793 26.43 -21.39 -14.19
CA ARG A 793 25.02 -21.79 -14.00
C ARG A 793 24.72 -22.43 -12.64
N VAL A 794 25.69 -23.16 -12.06
CA VAL A 794 25.47 -24.07 -10.92
C VAL A 794 24.85 -23.35 -9.72
N SER A 795 25.44 -22.24 -9.27
CA SER A 795 24.98 -21.47 -8.11
C SER A 795 23.58 -20.87 -8.31
N ILE A 796 23.26 -20.44 -9.53
CA ILE A 796 21.94 -19.90 -9.88
C ILE A 796 20.89 -21.02 -9.85
N GLU A 797 21.16 -22.13 -10.52
CA GLU A 797 20.26 -23.28 -10.56
C GLU A 797 20.01 -23.88 -9.16
N GLU A 798 21.04 -23.97 -8.31
CA GLU A 798 20.91 -24.43 -6.93
C GLU A 798 19.95 -23.56 -6.11
N GLN A 799 20.00 -22.23 -6.26
CA GLN A 799 19.08 -21.31 -5.57
C GLN A 799 17.62 -21.50 -6.01
N ILE A 800 17.37 -21.67 -7.31
CA ILE A 800 16.04 -21.95 -7.85
C ILE A 800 15.53 -23.31 -7.34
N LYS A 801 16.35 -24.36 -7.43
CA LYS A 801 16.01 -25.72 -6.97
C LYS A 801 15.79 -25.76 -5.44
N ALA A 802 16.47 -24.90 -4.69
CA ALA A 802 16.26 -24.70 -3.26
C ALA A 802 15.00 -23.87 -2.89
N GLY A 803 14.30 -23.29 -3.88
CA GLY A 803 13.00 -22.64 -3.67
C GLY A 803 12.86 -21.21 -4.20
N ALA A 804 13.90 -20.58 -4.76
CA ALA A 804 13.79 -19.18 -5.19
C ALA A 804 12.66 -18.97 -6.22
N ALA A 805 11.81 -17.97 -5.99
CA ALA A 805 10.70 -17.57 -6.88
C ALA A 805 11.16 -16.70 -8.07
N GLY A 806 12.40 -16.22 -8.03
CA GLY A 806 13.01 -15.34 -9.02
C GLY A 806 14.44 -14.98 -8.63
N LEU A 807 15.09 -14.13 -9.43
CA LEU A 807 16.49 -13.73 -9.24
C LEU A 807 16.67 -12.22 -9.36
N LYS A 808 17.39 -11.59 -8.42
CA LYS A 808 17.86 -10.20 -8.56
C LYS A 808 19.25 -10.17 -9.20
N LEU A 809 19.40 -9.34 -10.22
CA LEU A 809 20.68 -8.83 -10.73
C LEU A 809 20.95 -7.45 -10.11
N HIS A 810 22.12 -7.23 -9.53
CA HIS A 810 22.55 -5.96 -8.91
C HIS A 810 23.92 -5.48 -9.37
N GLU A 811 24.14 -4.16 -9.44
CA GLU A 811 25.45 -3.59 -9.74
C GLU A 811 26.48 -3.88 -8.64
N ASP A 812 26.08 -3.87 -7.37
CA ASP A 812 26.86 -4.26 -6.18
C ASP A 812 27.40 -5.70 -6.23
N TRP A 813 26.85 -6.53 -7.14
CA TRP A 813 27.30 -7.89 -7.43
C TRP A 813 27.77 -8.07 -8.89
N GLY A 814 27.87 -6.98 -9.66
CA GLY A 814 28.23 -6.94 -11.07
C GLY A 814 27.08 -7.29 -12.02
N SER A 815 26.24 -6.30 -12.38
CA SER A 815 25.18 -6.43 -13.40
C SER A 815 25.73 -6.43 -14.84
N THR A 816 26.79 -7.21 -15.08
CA THR A 816 27.49 -7.25 -16.37
C THR A 816 26.67 -7.98 -17.44
N PRO A 817 26.87 -7.69 -18.74
CA PRO A 817 26.21 -8.38 -19.86
C PRO A 817 26.30 -9.91 -19.81
N ALA A 818 27.39 -10.47 -19.28
CA ALA A 818 27.58 -11.92 -19.14
C ALA A 818 26.71 -12.51 -18.01
N ALA A 819 26.62 -11.83 -16.87
CA ALA A 819 25.74 -12.22 -15.76
C ALA A 819 24.26 -12.07 -16.15
N ILE A 820 23.89 -10.99 -16.84
CA ILE A 820 22.55 -10.76 -17.40
C ILE A 820 22.16 -11.91 -18.33
N ASP A 821 23.02 -12.27 -19.29
CA ASP A 821 22.73 -13.31 -20.27
C ASP A 821 22.58 -14.71 -19.65
N ASN A 822 23.46 -15.05 -18.71
CA ASN A 822 23.41 -16.31 -17.98
C ASN A 822 22.14 -16.40 -17.09
N CYS A 823 21.88 -15.37 -16.28
CA CYS A 823 20.70 -15.29 -15.42
C CYS A 823 19.39 -15.42 -16.21
N LEU A 824 19.23 -14.68 -17.31
CA LEU A 824 18.05 -14.78 -18.16
C LEU A 824 17.91 -16.16 -18.82
N SER A 825 19.02 -16.77 -19.25
CA SER A 825 19.02 -18.12 -19.82
C SER A 825 18.61 -19.20 -18.81
N VAL A 826 18.87 -19.00 -17.52
CA VAL A 826 18.38 -19.88 -16.44
C VAL A 826 16.92 -19.56 -16.11
N CYS A 827 16.51 -18.29 -16.05
CA CYS A 827 15.10 -17.92 -15.87
C CYS A 827 14.19 -18.52 -16.94
N ASP A 828 14.63 -18.51 -18.21
CA ASP A 828 13.92 -19.11 -19.34
C ASP A 828 13.72 -20.64 -19.21
N GLU A 829 14.63 -21.35 -18.53
CA GLU A 829 14.55 -22.80 -18.30
C GLU A 829 13.63 -23.17 -17.12
N TYR A 830 13.61 -22.35 -16.07
CA TYR A 830 12.91 -22.67 -14.80
C TYR A 830 11.58 -21.92 -14.59
N ASP A 831 11.16 -21.09 -15.55
CA ASP A 831 9.95 -20.24 -15.53
C ASP A 831 9.82 -19.33 -14.28
N VAL A 832 10.95 -18.72 -13.89
CA VAL A 832 11.03 -17.72 -12.81
C VAL A 832 11.36 -16.34 -13.37
N GLN A 833 11.05 -15.27 -12.65
CA GLN A 833 11.35 -13.91 -13.14
C GLN A 833 12.79 -13.48 -12.83
N ALA A 834 13.38 -12.71 -13.75
CA ALA A 834 14.59 -11.92 -13.51
C ALA A 834 14.19 -10.47 -13.20
N MET A 835 14.66 -9.96 -12.07
CA MET A 835 14.55 -8.54 -11.71
C MET A 835 15.95 -7.91 -11.75
N ILE A 836 16.08 -6.69 -12.25
CA ILE A 836 17.39 -6.05 -12.46
C ILE A 836 17.45 -4.63 -11.91
N HIS A 837 18.61 -4.36 -11.30
CA HIS A 837 19.22 -3.06 -11.06
C HIS A 837 20.46 -3.03 -11.95
N THR A 838 20.51 -2.12 -12.94
CA THR A 838 21.53 -2.15 -14.00
C THR A 838 22.82 -1.41 -13.57
N ASP A 839 23.82 -1.40 -14.44
CA ASP A 839 25.15 -0.81 -14.17
C ASP A 839 25.10 0.73 -14.22
N THR A 840 24.92 1.40 -13.07
CA THR A 840 24.86 2.88 -12.97
C THR A 840 26.16 3.52 -13.46
N LEU A 841 27.29 2.87 -13.19
CA LEU A 841 28.63 3.33 -13.54
C LEU A 841 28.91 3.27 -15.05
N ASN A 842 28.08 2.54 -15.80
CA ASN A 842 28.31 2.17 -17.19
C ASN A 842 29.64 1.41 -17.41
N GLU A 843 30.14 0.69 -16.38
CA GLU A 843 31.46 0.04 -16.37
C GLU A 843 31.59 -1.00 -17.50
N SER A 844 30.54 -1.80 -17.71
CA SER A 844 30.47 -2.81 -18.77
C SER A 844 29.85 -2.30 -20.08
N GLY A 845 29.41 -1.04 -20.12
CA GLY A 845 28.68 -0.42 -21.22
C GLY A 845 27.49 0.42 -20.75
N PHE A 846 26.92 1.19 -21.67
CA PHE A 846 25.71 2.00 -21.48
C PHE A 846 24.44 1.15 -21.57
N VAL A 847 23.27 1.80 -21.43
CA VAL A 847 21.96 1.15 -21.38
C VAL A 847 21.72 0.24 -22.60
N GLU A 848 22.18 0.60 -23.81
CA GLU A 848 21.97 -0.22 -25.00
C GLU A 848 22.76 -1.52 -24.97
N GLN A 849 23.94 -1.58 -24.34
CA GLN A 849 24.66 -2.85 -24.19
C GLN A 849 23.90 -3.80 -23.24
N THR A 850 23.30 -3.27 -22.18
CA THR A 850 22.41 -4.01 -21.27
C THR A 850 21.13 -4.46 -21.96
N ILE A 851 20.47 -3.61 -22.74
CA ILE A 851 19.30 -3.95 -23.57
C ILE A 851 19.64 -5.08 -24.56
N ASN A 852 20.80 -5.00 -25.23
CA ASN A 852 21.28 -6.05 -26.12
C ASN A 852 21.56 -7.36 -25.36
N ALA A 853 22.06 -7.30 -24.12
CA ALA A 853 22.24 -8.47 -23.26
C ALA A 853 20.90 -9.13 -22.86
N PHE A 854 19.78 -8.38 -22.80
CA PHE A 854 18.47 -8.97 -22.60
C PHE A 854 18.05 -9.90 -23.76
N LYS A 855 18.54 -9.66 -24.98
CA LYS A 855 18.22 -10.42 -26.21
C LYS A 855 16.71 -10.59 -26.45
N GLY A 856 15.91 -9.59 -26.05
CA GLY A 856 14.45 -9.61 -26.16
C GLY A 856 13.71 -10.53 -25.17
N ARG A 857 14.40 -11.12 -24.19
CA ARG A 857 13.78 -11.95 -23.14
C ARG A 857 13.10 -11.08 -22.07
N THR A 858 12.05 -11.59 -21.45
CA THR A 858 11.33 -10.89 -20.38
C THR A 858 12.24 -10.53 -19.20
N ILE A 859 12.21 -9.28 -18.75
CA ILE A 859 12.92 -8.83 -17.55
C ILE A 859 12.14 -7.71 -16.84
N HIS A 860 12.21 -7.68 -15.51
CA HIS A 860 11.62 -6.63 -14.68
C HIS A 860 12.71 -5.63 -14.27
N THR A 861 12.64 -4.40 -14.77
CA THR A 861 13.52 -3.30 -14.33
C THR A 861 12.93 -2.66 -13.08
N TYR A 862 13.64 -2.75 -11.96
CA TYR A 862 13.29 -2.01 -10.75
C TYR A 862 13.69 -0.53 -10.89
N HIS A 863 13.04 0.34 -10.11
CA HIS A 863 13.34 1.79 -9.99
C HIS A 863 13.77 2.41 -11.33
N THR A 864 12.92 2.23 -12.34
CA THR A 864 13.26 2.39 -13.76
C THR A 864 13.74 3.80 -14.11
N GLU A 865 13.35 4.82 -13.33
CA GLU A 865 13.85 6.19 -13.43
C GLU A 865 15.36 6.34 -13.15
N GLY A 866 15.91 5.54 -12.22
CA GLY A 866 17.35 5.43 -11.97
C GLY A 866 17.88 6.01 -10.65
N ALA A 867 17.12 6.77 -9.86
CA ALA A 867 17.58 7.22 -8.53
C ALA A 867 17.81 6.06 -7.56
N GLY A 868 16.92 5.05 -7.60
CA GLY A 868 17.12 3.75 -6.94
C GLY A 868 18.25 2.91 -7.55
N GLY A 869 18.64 3.22 -8.80
CA GLY A 869 19.85 2.72 -9.45
C GLY A 869 19.66 2.23 -10.89
N GLY A 870 20.75 2.25 -11.65
CA GLY A 870 20.77 1.91 -13.07
C GLY A 870 21.46 2.98 -13.93
N HIS A 871 21.74 2.64 -15.19
CA HIS A 871 22.54 3.40 -16.14
C HIS A 871 22.28 4.91 -16.06
N ALA A 872 23.29 5.68 -15.64
CA ALA A 872 23.17 7.13 -15.54
C ALA A 872 23.53 7.78 -16.89
N PRO A 873 22.71 8.74 -17.40
CA PRO A 873 21.44 9.24 -16.86
C PRO A 873 20.19 8.54 -17.42
N ASP A 874 20.34 7.57 -18.32
CA ASP A 874 19.34 7.24 -19.36
C ASP A 874 18.59 5.91 -19.17
N ILE A 875 18.75 5.21 -18.04
CA ILE A 875 18.03 3.97 -17.72
C ILE A 875 16.50 4.05 -17.91
N ILE A 876 15.90 5.22 -17.69
CA ILE A 876 14.46 5.45 -17.89
C ILE A 876 13.97 5.18 -19.32
N SER A 877 14.89 5.14 -20.31
CA SER A 877 14.60 4.80 -21.71
C SER A 877 13.99 3.41 -21.90
N VAL A 878 14.31 2.43 -21.04
CA VAL A 878 13.92 1.01 -21.21
C VAL A 878 12.40 0.76 -21.23
N VAL A 879 11.59 1.76 -20.84
CA VAL A 879 10.11 1.69 -20.94
C VAL A 879 9.60 1.52 -22.38
N GLU A 880 10.42 1.84 -23.40
CA GLU A 880 10.06 1.67 -24.82
C GLU A 880 10.07 0.19 -25.28
N HIS A 881 10.63 -0.73 -24.50
CA HIS A 881 10.86 -2.11 -24.94
C HIS A 881 9.72 -3.09 -24.56
N PRO A 882 9.28 -3.96 -25.49
CA PRO A 882 8.13 -4.85 -25.28
C PRO A 882 8.39 -6.00 -24.29
N ASN A 883 9.66 -6.33 -24.04
CA ASN A 883 10.10 -7.37 -23.11
C ASN A 883 10.46 -6.84 -21.71
N VAL A 884 10.41 -5.52 -21.50
CA VAL A 884 10.69 -4.90 -20.20
C VAL A 884 9.38 -4.72 -19.42
N LEU A 885 9.42 -5.03 -18.13
CA LEU A 885 8.34 -4.86 -17.17
C LEU A 885 8.78 -3.79 -16.15
N PRO A 886 8.55 -2.49 -16.42
CA PRO A 886 9.13 -1.43 -15.60
C PRO A 886 8.32 -1.17 -14.33
N SER A 887 9.03 -1.07 -13.20
CA SER A 887 8.51 -0.56 -11.93
C SER A 887 9.28 0.67 -11.43
N SER A 888 8.64 1.38 -10.50
CA SER A 888 9.23 2.45 -9.71
C SER A 888 9.20 2.09 -8.23
N THR A 889 10.22 2.54 -7.50
CA THR A 889 10.25 2.51 -6.04
C THR A 889 9.69 3.81 -5.48
N ASN A 890 9.35 3.86 -4.20
CA ASN A 890 8.38 4.85 -3.72
C ASN A 890 8.88 6.18 -3.13
N PRO A 891 10.16 6.42 -2.76
CA PRO A 891 10.55 7.74 -2.24
C PRO A 891 10.54 8.86 -3.28
N THR A 892 10.84 8.57 -4.56
CA THR A 892 10.77 9.57 -5.64
C THR A 892 9.34 10.01 -5.95
N ARG A 893 8.32 9.33 -5.42
CA ARG A 893 6.93 9.42 -5.86
C ARG A 893 6.04 10.28 -4.95
N PRO A 894 5.26 11.22 -5.52
CA PRO A 894 5.59 11.98 -6.72
C PRO A 894 6.79 12.91 -6.48
N PHE A 895 7.25 13.59 -7.53
CA PHE A 895 8.25 14.63 -7.38
C PHE A 895 7.67 15.81 -6.56
N THR A 896 8.29 16.07 -5.40
CA THR A 896 7.99 17.14 -4.43
C THR A 896 9.23 17.99 -4.14
N LEU A 897 9.06 19.16 -3.51
CA LEU A 897 10.18 20.07 -3.19
C LEU A 897 11.34 19.41 -2.42
N ASN A 898 11.05 18.51 -1.46
CA ASN A 898 12.09 17.90 -0.62
C ASN A 898 12.76 16.65 -1.25
N THR A 899 12.35 16.25 -2.46
CA THR A 899 12.73 14.93 -3.02
C THR A 899 14.23 14.81 -3.23
N LEU A 900 14.85 15.80 -3.88
CA LEU A 900 16.27 15.75 -4.26
C LEU A 900 17.18 15.76 -3.02
N ASP A 901 16.90 16.66 -2.07
CA ASP A 901 17.63 16.79 -0.81
C ASP A 901 17.58 15.51 0.03
N GLU A 902 16.43 14.84 0.09
CA GLU A 902 16.29 13.56 0.80
C GLU A 902 17.12 12.45 0.13
N HIS A 903 17.08 12.37 -1.20
CA HIS A 903 17.66 11.25 -1.95
C HIS A 903 19.19 11.26 -1.96
N LEU A 904 19.83 12.44 -1.97
CA LEU A 904 21.29 12.53 -1.98
C LEU A 904 21.90 11.84 -0.75
N ASP A 905 21.45 12.21 0.46
CA ASP A 905 21.94 11.61 1.70
C ASP A 905 21.47 10.14 1.88
N MET A 906 20.27 9.80 1.41
CA MET A 906 19.76 8.44 1.45
C MET A 906 20.59 7.48 0.59
N LEU A 907 20.94 7.88 -0.64
CA LEU A 907 21.77 7.11 -1.57
C LEU A 907 23.16 6.87 -0.97
N MET A 908 23.80 7.91 -0.42
CA MET A 908 25.13 7.78 0.18
C MET A 908 25.16 6.81 1.36
N VAL A 909 24.11 6.77 2.18
CA VAL A 909 24.01 5.79 3.28
C VAL A 909 23.79 4.37 2.74
N CYS A 910 22.88 4.17 1.79
CA CYS A 910 22.53 2.83 1.30
C CYS A 910 23.71 2.16 0.57
N HIS A 911 24.38 2.88 -0.32
CA HIS A 911 25.55 2.38 -1.05
C HIS A 911 26.89 2.52 -0.29
N HIS A 912 26.84 2.86 1.00
CA HIS A 912 28.01 2.95 1.90
C HIS A 912 29.11 3.92 1.39
N LEU A 913 28.69 4.99 0.72
CA LEU A 913 29.55 5.97 0.06
C LEU A 913 30.17 6.96 1.05
N SER A 914 31.31 7.53 0.66
CA SER A 914 32.08 8.48 1.47
C SER A 914 31.98 9.90 0.94
N LYS A 915 31.40 10.81 1.74
CA LYS A 915 31.47 12.27 1.54
C LYS A 915 32.90 12.86 1.49
N ASN A 916 33.93 12.05 1.70
CA ASN A 916 35.35 12.43 1.59
C ASN A 916 36.01 11.97 0.29
N ILE A 917 35.29 11.26 -0.59
CA ILE A 917 35.75 10.82 -1.91
C ILE A 917 34.96 11.61 -2.97
N PRO A 918 35.61 12.48 -3.75
CA PRO A 918 34.92 13.28 -4.78
C PRO A 918 34.17 12.44 -5.82
N GLU A 919 34.70 11.27 -6.14
CA GLU A 919 34.12 10.32 -7.09
C GLU A 919 32.80 9.73 -6.57
N ASP A 920 32.73 9.38 -5.28
CA ASP A 920 31.50 8.90 -4.61
C ASP A 920 30.40 9.97 -4.60
N VAL A 921 30.77 11.24 -4.42
CA VAL A 921 29.83 12.37 -4.44
C VAL A 921 29.32 12.63 -5.86
N ALA A 922 30.21 12.65 -6.86
CA ALA A 922 29.82 12.79 -8.26
C ALA A 922 28.93 11.63 -8.78
N PHE A 923 29.15 10.41 -8.26
CA PHE A 923 28.26 9.27 -8.50
C PHE A 923 26.86 9.48 -7.90
N ALA A 924 26.75 10.02 -6.69
CA ALA A 924 25.46 10.36 -6.10
C ALA A 924 24.75 11.51 -6.86
N GLU A 925 25.50 12.57 -7.23
CA GLU A 925 24.99 13.73 -7.98
C GLU A 925 24.51 13.35 -9.40
N SER A 926 25.21 12.48 -10.13
CA SER A 926 24.77 11.99 -11.45
C SER A 926 23.55 11.06 -11.41
N ARG A 927 23.23 10.51 -10.22
CA ARG A 927 22.15 9.55 -10.03
C ARG A 927 20.85 10.20 -9.52
N ILE A 928 20.92 11.30 -8.78
CA ILE A 928 19.74 12.06 -8.29
C ILE A 928 19.48 13.26 -9.19
N ARG A 929 18.55 13.12 -10.14
CA ARG A 929 18.26 14.11 -11.20
C ARG A 929 16.81 14.58 -11.10
N ALA A 930 16.56 15.88 -11.27
CA ALA A 930 15.21 16.43 -11.20
C ALA A 930 14.37 16.00 -12.41
N GLU A 931 15.01 15.92 -13.57
CA GLU A 931 14.43 15.78 -14.89
C GLU A 931 13.85 14.37 -15.09
N THR A 932 14.59 13.33 -14.69
CA THR A 932 14.11 11.94 -14.74
C THR A 932 13.07 11.66 -13.65
N ILE A 933 13.22 12.24 -12.45
CA ILE A 933 12.23 12.15 -11.35
C ILE A 933 10.90 12.83 -11.72
N ALA A 934 10.93 13.96 -12.43
CA ALA A 934 9.75 14.59 -13.02
C ALA A 934 9.14 13.73 -14.14
N ALA A 935 9.96 13.22 -15.06
CA ALA A 935 9.52 12.35 -16.14
C ALA A 935 8.86 11.04 -15.64
N GLU A 936 9.29 10.50 -14.51
CA GLU A 936 8.67 9.31 -13.89
C GLU A 936 7.23 9.57 -13.41
N ASP A 937 6.86 10.78 -12.97
CA ASP A 937 5.45 11.13 -12.71
C ASP A 937 4.64 11.08 -14.02
N VAL A 938 5.19 11.62 -15.10
CA VAL A 938 4.55 11.65 -16.43
C VAL A 938 4.40 10.25 -17.02
N LEU A 939 5.47 9.44 -16.99
CA LEU A 939 5.50 8.08 -17.53
C LEU A 939 4.61 7.13 -16.73
N HIS A 940 4.37 7.37 -15.44
CA HIS A 940 3.31 6.68 -14.70
C HIS A 940 1.91 7.03 -15.22
N ASP A 941 1.61 8.30 -15.49
CA ASP A 941 0.28 8.75 -15.92
C ASP A 941 -0.05 8.35 -17.37
N LEU A 942 0.97 8.34 -18.24
CA LEU A 942 0.93 7.77 -19.59
C LEU A 942 0.77 6.24 -19.60
N GLY A 943 1.01 5.56 -18.47
CA GLY A 943 1.05 4.09 -18.41
C GLY A 943 2.32 3.46 -19.01
N ALA A 944 3.39 4.24 -19.20
CA ALA A 944 4.68 3.75 -19.65
C ALA A 944 5.48 3.05 -18.53
N ILE A 945 5.26 3.42 -17.26
CA ILE A 945 5.76 2.65 -16.11
C ILE A 945 4.61 1.89 -15.42
N SER A 946 4.76 0.56 -15.37
CA SER A 946 3.67 -0.40 -15.19
C SER A 946 3.39 -0.82 -13.76
N MET A 947 4.35 -0.62 -12.85
CA MET A 947 4.30 -1.14 -11.47
C MET A 947 4.83 -0.14 -10.44
N MET A 948 4.43 -0.32 -9.19
CA MET A 948 4.89 0.41 -8.00
C MET A 948 5.35 -0.60 -6.94
N SER A 949 6.50 -0.34 -6.30
CA SER A 949 7.10 -1.14 -5.22
C SER A 949 7.70 -0.22 -4.14
N SER A 950 8.21 -0.77 -3.03
CA SER A 950 8.82 0.09 -1.99
C SER A 950 10.30 0.36 -2.16
N ASP A 951 11.13 -0.70 -2.26
CA ASP A 951 12.57 -0.73 -1.87
C ASP A 951 12.80 -0.76 -0.34
N SER A 952 12.03 -1.59 0.38
CA SER A 952 11.84 -1.50 1.84
C SER A 952 13.13 -1.39 2.68
N GLN A 953 13.38 -0.20 3.25
CA GLN A 953 14.57 0.15 4.04
C GLN A 953 15.91 0.18 3.28
N ALA A 954 15.87 0.13 1.95
CA ALA A 954 17.03 0.19 1.05
C ALA A 954 16.76 1.22 -0.07
N MET A 955 16.60 2.50 0.30
CA MET A 955 16.00 3.56 -0.53
C MET A 955 14.48 3.40 -0.77
N GLY A 956 13.71 3.00 0.27
CA GLY A 956 12.27 2.75 0.11
C GLY A 956 11.47 2.43 1.37
N ARG A 957 10.13 2.50 1.26
CA ARG A 957 9.18 2.50 2.41
C ARG A 957 8.02 1.50 2.24
N CYS A 958 8.09 0.30 2.85
CA CYS A 958 7.07 -0.75 2.67
C CYS A 958 5.63 -0.33 3.04
N GLY A 959 5.46 0.54 4.03
CA GLY A 959 4.15 1.08 4.41
C GLY A 959 3.51 2.04 3.39
N GLU A 960 4.25 2.53 2.39
CA GLU A 960 3.81 3.68 1.57
C GLU A 960 3.51 3.36 0.10
N VAL A 961 3.65 2.11 -0.39
CA VAL A 961 3.44 1.77 -1.82
C VAL A 961 2.05 2.20 -2.34
N ILE A 962 1.00 1.92 -1.56
CA ILE A 962 -0.37 2.30 -1.92
C ILE A 962 -0.55 3.82 -1.80
N LEU A 963 -0.05 4.44 -0.73
CA LEU A 963 -0.12 5.88 -0.48
C LEU A 963 0.50 6.70 -1.62
N ARG A 964 1.73 6.33 -2.00
CA ARG A 964 2.54 7.01 -3.03
C ARG A 964 1.95 6.84 -4.43
N THR A 965 1.35 5.69 -4.71
CA THR A 965 0.54 5.48 -5.92
C THR A 965 -0.56 6.54 -6.06
N TRP A 966 -1.31 6.80 -4.98
CA TRP A 966 -2.42 7.76 -5.01
C TRP A 966 -1.94 9.22 -4.96
N HIS A 967 -0.81 9.52 -4.32
CA HIS A 967 -0.16 10.82 -4.43
C HIS A 967 0.22 11.16 -5.89
N THR A 968 0.88 10.24 -6.62
CA THR A 968 1.26 10.47 -8.03
C THR A 968 0.04 10.57 -8.94
N ALA A 969 -1.01 9.77 -8.73
CA ALA A 969 -2.26 9.90 -9.47
C ALA A 969 -2.93 11.28 -9.26
N HIS A 970 -2.92 11.77 -8.02
CA HIS A 970 -3.49 13.07 -7.68
C HIS A 970 -2.67 14.24 -8.24
N LYS A 971 -1.34 14.26 -8.06
CA LYS A 971 -0.46 15.31 -8.60
C LYS A 971 -0.63 15.42 -10.12
N ASN A 972 -0.59 14.29 -10.83
CA ASN A 972 -0.80 14.28 -12.28
C ASN A 972 -2.18 14.80 -12.67
N LYS A 973 -3.25 14.53 -11.90
CA LYS A 973 -4.55 15.16 -12.16
C LYS A 973 -4.49 16.68 -12.04
N LEU A 974 -3.86 17.23 -10.99
CA LEU A 974 -3.78 18.67 -10.78
C LEU A 974 -2.96 19.37 -11.87
N GLN A 975 -1.82 18.81 -12.27
CA GLN A 975 -0.91 19.44 -13.23
C GLN A 975 -1.26 19.16 -14.70
N ARG A 976 -1.85 18.00 -15.01
CA ARG A 976 -2.10 17.54 -16.40
C ARG A 976 -3.58 17.43 -16.76
N GLY A 977 -4.49 17.64 -15.80
CA GLY A 977 -5.94 17.51 -15.99
C GLY A 977 -6.43 16.04 -16.01
N PRO A 978 -7.67 15.79 -16.45
CA PRO A 978 -8.16 14.43 -16.67
C PRO A 978 -7.38 13.73 -17.79
N LEU A 979 -7.31 12.39 -17.75
CA LEU A 979 -6.77 11.62 -18.87
C LEU A 979 -7.68 11.75 -20.11
N PRO A 980 -7.17 11.55 -21.33
CA PRO A 980 -7.99 11.54 -22.56
C PRO A 980 -9.19 10.59 -22.50
N GLU A 981 -9.05 9.47 -21.78
CA GLU A 981 -10.09 8.46 -21.58
C GLU A 981 -11.14 8.85 -20.51
N ASP A 982 -10.77 9.74 -19.58
CA ASP A 982 -11.65 10.29 -18.51
C ASP A 982 -12.29 11.64 -18.92
N ALA A 983 -11.81 12.26 -20.00
CA ALA A 983 -12.19 13.61 -20.41
C ALA A 983 -13.70 13.75 -20.71
N GLY A 984 -14.37 14.63 -19.96
CA GLY A 984 -15.80 14.90 -20.10
C GLY A 984 -16.73 13.96 -19.31
N THR A 985 -16.19 13.00 -18.56
CA THR A 985 -16.99 12.06 -17.75
C THR A 985 -17.41 12.62 -16.38
N ASN A 986 -16.65 13.59 -15.84
CA ASN A 986 -16.67 14.06 -14.45
C ASN A 986 -16.17 13.03 -13.40
N ASN A 987 -15.54 11.94 -13.84
CA ASN A 987 -14.84 10.98 -12.97
C ASN A 987 -13.38 10.77 -13.46
N ASP A 988 -12.63 9.95 -12.74
CA ASP A 988 -11.24 9.55 -13.02
C ASP A 988 -11.11 8.02 -13.12
N ASN A 989 -12.16 7.31 -13.55
CA ASN A 989 -12.21 5.85 -13.48
C ASN A 989 -11.07 5.17 -14.25
N PHE A 990 -10.67 5.71 -15.39
CA PHE A 990 -9.59 5.18 -16.20
C PHE A 990 -8.23 5.45 -15.53
N ARG A 991 -7.98 6.65 -15.00
CA ARG A 991 -6.79 6.93 -14.18
C ARG A 991 -6.75 6.02 -12.95
N VAL A 992 -7.85 5.87 -12.22
CA VAL A 992 -7.89 5.01 -11.02
C VAL A 992 -7.61 3.54 -11.36
N LYS A 993 -8.13 3.03 -12.48
CA LYS A 993 -7.78 1.69 -13.01
C LYS A 993 -6.32 1.57 -13.43
N ARG A 994 -5.76 2.59 -14.10
CA ARG A 994 -4.33 2.68 -14.45
C ARG A 994 -3.44 2.61 -13.21
N TYR A 995 -3.79 3.31 -12.14
CA TYR A 995 -2.96 3.38 -10.94
C TYR A 995 -3.15 2.19 -9.98
N ILE A 996 -4.37 1.70 -9.73
CA ILE A 996 -4.55 0.49 -8.89
C ILE A 996 -3.85 -0.73 -9.49
N SER A 997 -3.80 -0.83 -10.82
CA SER A 997 -3.10 -1.92 -11.50
C SER A 997 -1.62 -2.00 -11.16
N LYS A 998 -0.97 -0.87 -10.83
CA LYS A 998 0.48 -0.76 -10.56
C LYS A 998 0.93 -1.52 -9.30
N TYR A 999 0.08 -1.64 -8.27
CA TYR A 999 0.41 -2.36 -7.04
C TYR A 999 -0.45 -3.63 -6.79
N THR A 1000 -1.28 -4.02 -7.75
CA THR A 1000 -2.17 -5.20 -7.63
C THR A 1000 -1.90 -6.22 -8.74
N ILE A 1001 -2.48 -6.03 -9.93
CA ILE A 1001 -2.46 -7.05 -10.99
C ILE A 1001 -1.15 -7.06 -11.78
N ASN A 1002 -0.50 -5.92 -12.01
CA ASN A 1002 0.73 -5.87 -12.80
C ASN A 1002 1.91 -6.54 -12.09
N PRO A 1003 2.17 -6.30 -10.79
CA PRO A 1003 3.16 -7.06 -10.03
C PRO A 1003 2.83 -8.56 -10.01
N ALA A 1004 1.55 -8.92 -9.88
CA ALA A 1004 1.13 -10.31 -9.88
C ALA A 1004 1.36 -11.01 -11.23
N LEU A 1005 1.07 -10.34 -12.35
CA LEU A 1005 1.34 -10.85 -13.70
C LEU A 1005 2.84 -10.95 -13.99
N ALA A 1006 3.62 -9.91 -13.67
CA ALA A 1006 5.06 -9.87 -13.91
C ALA A 1006 5.81 -10.99 -13.19
N GLN A 1007 5.35 -11.39 -12.01
CA GLN A 1007 5.99 -12.41 -11.16
C GLN A 1007 5.32 -13.80 -11.24
N GLY A 1008 4.41 -14.02 -12.19
CA GLY A 1008 3.73 -15.31 -12.39
C GLY A 1008 2.74 -15.72 -11.29
N MET A 1009 2.42 -14.82 -10.35
CA MET A 1009 1.52 -15.05 -9.20
C MET A 1009 0.07 -14.64 -9.47
N GLY A 1010 -0.19 -13.91 -10.57
CA GLY A 1010 -1.49 -13.37 -10.97
C GLY A 1010 -2.58 -14.40 -11.26
N HIS A 1011 -2.25 -15.68 -11.22
CA HIS A 1011 -3.19 -16.79 -11.29
C HIS A 1011 -3.83 -17.15 -9.93
N LEU A 1012 -3.36 -16.57 -8.81
CA LEU A 1012 -3.93 -16.74 -7.47
C LEU A 1012 -4.25 -15.42 -6.76
N ILE A 1013 -3.52 -14.34 -7.05
CA ILE A 1013 -3.61 -13.05 -6.33
C ILE A 1013 -3.69 -11.84 -7.29
N GLY A 1014 -3.74 -10.62 -6.72
CA GLY A 1014 -3.57 -9.37 -7.45
C GLY A 1014 -4.82 -8.74 -8.04
N SER A 1015 -6.02 -9.27 -7.80
CA SER A 1015 -7.29 -8.63 -8.20
C SER A 1015 -8.51 -9.27 -7.53
N VAL A 1016 -9.62 -8.54 -7.51
CA VAL A 1016 -10.92 -8.99 -6.99
C VAL A 1016 -11.66 -9.82 -8.04
N GLU A 1017 -11.16 -11.02 -8.34
CA GLU A 1017 -11.68 -11.91 -9.39
C GLU A 1017 -12.05 -13.31 -8.85
N VAL A 1018 -13.11 -13.90 -9.40
CA VAL A 1018 -13.60 -15.23 -8.99
C VAL A 1018 -12.56 -16.31 -9.28
N GLY A 1019 -12.31 -17.19 -8.30
CA GLY A 1019 -11.30 -18.24 -8.34
C GLY A 1019 -9.94 -17.83 -7.75
N LYS A 1020 -9.68 -16.52 -7.58
CA LYS A 1020 -8.52 -16.03 -6.84
C LYS A 1020 -8.71 -16.17 -5.33
N ILE A 1021 -7.63 -16.03 -4.58
CA ILE A 1021 -7.63 -16.04 -3.12
C ILE A 1021 -8.31 -14.76 -2.62
N ALA A 1022 -9.11 -14.87 -1.56
CA ALA A 1022 -9.77 -13.75 -0.90
C ALA A 1022 -8.79 -12.95 -0.02
N ASP A 1023 -7.73 -12.43 -0.65
CA ASP A 1023 -6.80 -11.46 -0.10
C ASP A 1023 -7.33 -10.06 -0.44
N LEU A 1024 -8.14 -9.51 0.48
CA LEU A 1024 -8.98 -8.33 0.26
C LEU A 1024 -8.73 -7.27 1.34
N VAL A 1025 -8.81 -6.00 0.96
CA VAL A 1025 -8.65 -4.86 1.87
C VAL A 1025 -9.91 -4.01 1.86
N ILE A 1026 -10.39 -3.66 3.05
CA ILE A 1026 -11.64 -2.93 3.26
C ILE A 1026 -11.31 -1.52 3.77
N TRP A 1027 -11.77 -0.50 3.06
CA TRP A 1027 -11.45 0.91 3.30
C TRP A 1027 -12.71 1.70 3.65
N LYS A 1028 -12.62 2.62 4.63
CA LYS A 1028 -13.51 3.80 4.68
C LYS A 1028 -13.14 4.68 3.47
N PRO A 1029 -14.07 5.17 2.63
CA PRO A 1029 -13.72 6.06 1.51
C PRO A 1029 -12.93 7.30 1.95
N SER A 1030 -13.24 7.81 3.15
CA SER A 1030 -12.55 8.92 3.81
C SER A 1030 -11.11 8.62 4.29
N ARG A 1031 -10.63 7.38 4.15
CA ARG A 1031 -9.23 6.97 4.42
C ARG A 1031 -8.67 6.04 3.33
N PHE A 1032 -9.25 6.06 2.14
CA PHE A 1032 -8.74 5.28 1.02
C PHE A 1032 -7.30 5.67 0.70
N GLY A 1033 -6.43 4.68 0.49
CA GLY A 1033 -5.01 4.89 0.21
C GLY A 1033 -4.12 5.20 1.43
N THR A 1034 -4.67 5.36 2.63
CA THR A 1034 -3.89 5.55 3.87
C THR A 1034 -4.05 4.37 4.84
N LYS A 1035 -5.19 4.32 5.54
CA LYS A 1035 -5.39 3.46 6.71
C LYS A 1035 -6.66 2.61 6.54
N PRO A 1036 -6.53 1.33 6.15
CA PRO A 1036 -7.68 0.43 5.96
C PRO A 1036 -8.42 0.19 7.28
N VAL A 1037 -9.57 -0.47 7.19
CA VAL A 1037 -10.38 -0.91 8.33
C VAL A 1037 -10.05 -2.36 8.66
N GLN A 1038 -9.91 -3.22 7.62
CA GLN A 1038 -9.61 -4.64 7.75
C GLN A 1038 -8.77 -5.11 6.56
N VAL A 1039 -7.87 -6.06 6.80
CA VAL A 1039 -7.12 -6.80 5.77
C VAL A 1039 -7.37 -8.29 5.97
N LEU A 1040 -7.85 -8.95 4.93
CA LEU A 1040 -8.14 -10.38 4.90
C LEU A 1040 -7.00 -11.13 4.22
N LYS A 1041 -6.67 -12.33 4.72
CA LYS A 1041 -5.82 -13.32 4.06
C LYS A 1041 -6.58 -14.62 3.91
N SER A 1042 -6.70 -15.13 2.68
CA SER A 1042 -7.55 -16.28 2.34
C SER A 1042 -8.94 -16.19 3.00
N GLY A 1043 -9.56 -15.01 2.94
CA GLY A 1043 -10.89 -14.75 3.49
C GLY A 1043 -10.96 -14.49 5.00
N MET A 1044 -9.91 -14.77 5.77
CA MET A 1044 -9.88 -14.57 7.22
C MET A 1044 -9.24 -13.22 7.58
N ILE A 1045 -9.85 -12.46 8.49
CA ILE A 1045 -9.31 -11.16 8.91
C ILE A 1045 -7.97 -11.37 9.65
N THR A 1046 -6.90 -10.78 9.11
CA THR A 1046 -5.52 -10.89 9.61
C THR A 1046 -5.09 -9.66 10.42
N VAL A 1047 -5.46 -8.45 9.99
CA VAL A 1047 -5.39 -7.25 10.83
C VAL A 1047 -6.67 -6.43 10.68
N ALA A 1048 -7.00 -5.68 11.73
CA ALA A 1048 -8.13 -4.76 11.73
C ALA A 1048 -7.84 -3.52 12.59
N GLU A 1049 -8.45 -2.40 12.23
CA GLU A 1049 -8.65 -1.26 13.13
C GLU A 1049 -9.55 -1.72 14.30
N MET A 1050 -9.03 -1.69 15.52
CA MET A 1050 -9.72 -2.22 16.71
C MET A 1050 -9.32 -1.45 17.98
N GLY A 1051 -10.32 -1.18 18.82
CA GLY A 1051 -10.24 -0.38 20.04
C GLY A 1051 -9.63 -1.09 21.25
N ASP A 1052 -9.95 -0.57 22.44
CA ASP A 1052 -9.64 -1.18 23.75
C ASP A 1052 -10.14 -2.63 23.81
N PRO A 1053 -9.26 -3.65 23.96
CA PRO A 1053 -9.66 -5.05 24.02
C PRO A 1053 -10.48 -5.46 25.27
N ASN A 1054 -10.59 -4.59 26.27
CA ASN A 1054 -11.49 -4.74 27.42
C ASN A 1054 -12.85 -4.04 27.20
N GLY A 1055 -12.95 -3.15 26.21
CA GLY A 1055 -14.13 -2.30 26.01
C GLY A 1055 -15.42 -3.09 25.77
N SER A 1056 -16.55 -2.56 26.22
CA SER A 1056 -17.88 -3.14 26.00
C SER A 1056 -18.26 -3.28 24.52
N ILE A 1057 -17.63 -2.50 23.64
CA ILE A 1057 -17.75 -2.53 22.18
C ILE A 1057 -16.38 -2.28 21.52
N PRO A 1058 -16.09 -2.84 20.32
CA PRO A 1058 -14.74 -2.85 19.72
C PRO A 1058 -14.29 -1.49 19.14
N THR A 1059 -15.07 -0.43 19.33
CA THR A 1059 -14.88 0.92 18.79
C THR A 1059 -14.42 1.96 19.82
N ILE A 1060 -14.13 1.52 21.06
CA ILE A 1060 -13.64 2.36 22.14
C ILE A 1060 -12.14 2.67 21.95
N GLU A 1061 -11.75 3.92 22.12
CA GLU A 1061 -10.36 4.36 21.94
C GLU A 1061 -9.38 3.73 22.95
N PRO A 1062 -8.12 3.40 22.56
CA PRO A 1062 -7.48 3.73 21.27
C PRO A 1062 -7.79 2.75 20.12
N MET A 1063 -8.26 3.31 19.01
CA MET A 1063 -8.46 2.64 17.73
C MET A 1063 -7.15 2.57 16.94
N ILE A 1064 -6.51 1.41 16.95
CA ILE A 1064 -5.24 1.14 16.25
C ILE A 1064 -5.34 -0.13 15.40
N VAL A 1065 -4.41 -0.34 14.46
CA VAL A 1065 -4.33 -1.60 13.70
C VAL A 1065 -3.78 -2.70 14.61
N ARG A 1066 -4.51 -3.81 14.77
CA ARG A 1066 -4.14 -4.92 15.66
C ARG A 1066 -4.14 -6.29 14.95
N PRO A 1067 -3.21 -7.20 15.30
CA PRO A 1067 -3.22 -8.62 14.90
C PRO A 1067 -4.50 -9.38 15.28
N MET A 1068 -5.27 -9.80 14.27
CA MET A 1068 -6.52 -10.57 14.44
C MET A 1068 -6.26 -12.09 14.43
N PHE A 1069 -7.31 -12.91 14.35
CA PHE A 1069 -7.16 -14.38 14.37
C PHE A 1069 -6.46 -14.94 13.11
N GLY A 1070 -6.67 -14.36 11.93
CA GLY A 1070 -5.97 -14.75 10.69
C GLY A 1070 -4.45 -14.58 10.76
N HIS A 1071 -3.97 -13.62 11.58
CA HIS A 1071 -2.55 -13.42 11.88
C HIS A 1071 -1.86 -14.68 12.44
N ARG A 1072 -2.63 -15.60 13.03
CA ARG A 1072 -2.12 -16.81 13.69
C ARG A 1072 -2.31 -18.09 12.84
N LEU A 1073 -2.70 -17.96 11.57
CA LEU A 1073 -2.99 -19.07 10.66
C LEU A 1073 -2.04 -19.08 9.44
N PRO A 1074 -0.85 -19.72 9.52
CA PRO A 1074 0.12 -19.75 8.42
C PRO A 1074 -0.45 -20.22 7.07
N SER A 1075 -1.39 -21.18 7.09
CA SER A 1075 -2.02 -21.73 5.89
C SER A 1075 -2.98 -20.77 5.17
N ALA A 1076 -3.33 -19.62 5.75
CA ALA A 1076 -4.04 -18.54 5.08
C ALA A 1076 -3.13 -17.67 4.18
N SER A 1077 -1.83 -17.98 4.15
CA SER A 1077 -0.81 -17.31 3.36
C SER A 1077 0.05 -18.30 2.56
N ILE A 1078 0.61 -17.81 1.45
CA ILE A 1078 1.44 -18.60 0.55
C ILE A 1078 2.94 -18.36 0.77
N MET A 1079 3.74 -19.42 0.59
CA MET A 1079 5.14 -19.35 0.20
C MET A 1079 5.23 -19.66 -1.31
N PHE A 1080 5.53 -18.66 -2.12
CA PHE A 1080 5.71 -18.78 -3.57
C PHE A 1080 7.15 -19.23 -3.88
N VAL A 1081 7.29 -20.21 -4.76
CA VAL A 1081 8.57 -20.86 -5.08
C VAL A 1081 8.67 -21.22 -6.57
N SER A 1082 9.84 -21.70 -7.02
CA SER A 1082 9.96 -22.31 -8.35
C SER A 1082 9.21 -23.65 -8.44
N GLN A 1083 8.66 -23.97 -9.61
CA GLN A 1083 8.07 -25.29 -9.87
C GLN A 1083 9.09 -26.42 -9.65
N ALA A 1084 10.35 -26.22 -10.06
CA ALA A 1084 11.42 -27.21 -9.89
C ALA A 1084 11.70 -27.57 -8.41
N SER A 1085 11.55 -26.63 -7.47
CA SER A 1085 11.72 -26.92 -6.04
C SER A 1085 10.63 -27.82 -5.47
N ILE A 1086 9.41 -27.75 -6.05
CA ILE A 1086 8.26 -28.61 -5.73
C ILE A 1086 8.47 -30.00 -6.36
N ASP A 1087 8.84 -30.06 -7.64
CA ASP A 1087 9.02 -31.29 -8.41
C ASP A 1087 10.16 -32.16 -7.87
N LEU A 1088 11.23 -31.54 -7.36
CA LEU A 1088 12.35 -32.21 -6.70
C LEU A 1088 12.07 -32.61 -5.24
N GLY A 1089 10.92 -32.23 -4.67
CA GLY A 1089 10.56 -32.50 -3.28
C GLY A 1089 11.35 -31.69 -2.24
N ILE A 1090 12.13 -30.68 -2.69
CA ILE A 1090 13.10 -29.98 -1.85
C ILE A 1090 12.41 -29.04 -0.86
N VAL A 1091 11.48 -28.21 -1.32
CA VAL A 1091 10.77 -27.24 -0.44
C VAL A 1091 9.90 -27.96 0.60
N GLN A 1092 9.33 -29.12 0.25
CA GLN A 1092 8.53 -29.94 1.16
C GLN A 1092 9.39 -30.51 2.30
N SER A 1093 10.69 -30.74 2.08
CA SER A 1093 11.62 -31.17 3.14
C SER A 1093 11.85 -30.11 4.22
N TYR A 1094 11.47 -28.85 3.98
CA TYR A 1094 11.66 -27.75 4.93
C TYR A 1094 10.58 -27.70 6.02
N GLY A 1095 9.48 -28.44 5.87
CA GLY A 1095 8.43 -28.56 6.90
C GLY A 1095 7.58 -27.30 7.12
N LEU A 1096 7.39 -26.48 6.07
CA LEU A 1096 6.58 -25.24 6.13
C LEU A 1096 5.10 -25.54 6.43
N ARG A 1097 4.43 -24.62 7.15
CA ARG A 1097 2.98 -24.65 7.45
C ARG A 1097 2.17 -23.73 6.53
N LYS A 1098 2.83 -22.77 5.86
CA LYS A 1098 2.27 -22.01 4.74
C LYS A 1098 1.84 -22.94 3.61
N ARG A 1099 0.87 -22.49 2.81
CA ARG A 1099 0.56 -23.11 1.52
C ARG A 1099 1.74 -22.88 0.56
N ILE A 1100 2.23 -23.92 -0.09
CA ILE A 1100 3.32 -23.81 -1.09
C ILE A 1100 2.70 -23.80 -2.48
N GLU A 1101 3.06 -22.82 -3.31
CA GLU A 1101 2.57 -22.69 -4.70
C GLU A 1101 3.71 -22.25 -5.64
N ALA A 1102 3.67 -22.71 -6.89
CA ALA A 1102 4.65 -22.33 -7.90
C ALA A 1102 4.33 -20.98 -8.55
N VAL A 1103 5.36 -20.16 -8.81
CA VAL A 1103 5.28 -19.12 -9.86
C VAL A 1103 5.20 -19.79 -11.24
N LYS A 1104 4.52 -19.16 -12.20
CA LYS A 1104 4.43 -19.65 -13.60
C LYS A 1104 4.01 -18.58 -14.59
N GLY A 1105 4.44 -18.70 -15.83
CA GLY A 1105 4.20 -17.75 -16.93
C GLY A 1105 5.16 -16.56 -16.94
N CYS A 1106 6.17 -16.54 -16.08
CA CYS A 1106 7.15 -15.47 -15.86
C CYS A 1106 7.92 -15.07 -17.12
N ARG A 1107 8.05 -16.01 -18.09
CA ARG A 1107 8.83 -15.82 -19.33
C ARG A 1107 7.97 -15.52 -20.57
N SER A 1108 6.64 -15.55 -20.41
CA SER A 1108 5.68 -15.33 -21.50
C SER A 1108 5.00 -13.95 -21.47
N VAL A 1109 5.14 -13.25 -20.35
CA VAL A 1109 4.59 -11.92 -20.07
C VAL A 1109 5.53 -10.83 -20.62
N GLY A 1110 4.97 -9.78 -21.22
CA GLY A 1110 5.67 -8.58 -21.67
C GLY A 1110 4.89 -7.31 -21.37
N LYS A 1111 5.41 -6.15 -21.82
CA LYS A 1111 4.82 -4.82 -21.54
C LYS A 1111 3.33 -4.73 -21.91
N LYS A 1112 2.97 -5.28 -23.08
CA LYS A 1112 1.59 -5.42 -23.61
C LYS A 1112 0.59 -6.09 -22.66
N ASP A 1113 1.06 -6.88 -21.70
CA ASP A 1113 0.21 -7.68 -20.81
C ASP A 1113 -0.09 -6.93 -19.50
N MET A 1114 0.62 -5.82 -19.23
CA MET A 1114 0.42 -4.95 -18.07
C MET A 1114 -0.86 -4.14 -18.22
N LYS A 1115 -1.84 -4.40 -17.35
CA LYS A 1115 -3.18 -3.82 -17.41
C LYS A 1115 -3.10 -2.30 -17.25
N TYR A 1116 -3.73 -1.58 -18.19
CA TYR A 1116 -3.76 -0.12 -18.31
C TYR A 1116 -2.38 0.57 -18.40
N ASN A 1117 -1.29 -0.19 -18.54
CA ASN A 1117 0.09 0.31 -18.45
C ASN A 1117 1.03 -0.40 -19.43
N ASP A 1118 0.55 -0.54 -20.66
CA ASP A 1118 1.18 -1.22 -21.80
C ASP A 1118 1.85 -0.25 -22.79
N THR A 1119 1.79 1.05 -22.53
CA THR A 1119 2.36 2.12 -23.39
C THR A 1119 3.86 1.96 -23.56
N MET A 1120 4.35 2.02 -24.80
CA MET A 1120 5.76 1.97 -25.16
C MET A 1120 6.09 3.21 -26.01
N PRO A 1121 6.22 4.40 -25.40
CA PRO A 1121 6.63 5.58 -26.13
C PRO A 1121 8.08 5.42 -26.58
N LYS A 1122 8.45 5.98 -27.73
CA LYS A 1122 9.87 6.07 -28.09
C LYS A 1122 10.56 7.08 -27.18
N MET A 1123 11.64 6.68 -26.52
CA MET A 1123 12.32 7.53 -25.55
C MET A 1123 13.51 8.28 -26.17
N LYS A 1124 13.83 9.42 -25.55
CA LYS A 1124 15.11 10.13 -25.68
C LYS A 1124 15.41 10.74 -24.32
N VAL A 1125 16.64 10.57 -23.84
CA VAL A 1125 17.19 11.28 -22.68
C VAL A 1125 18.40 12.07 -23.18
N ASP A 1126 18.48 13.34 -22.85
CA ASP A 1126 19.64 14.16 -23.19
C ASP A 1126 20.82 13.86 -22.23
N PRO A 1127 22.02 13.55 -22.72
CA PRO A 1127 23.14 13.13 -21.86
C PRO A 1127 23.81 14.28 -21.08
N GLU A 1128 23.55 15.55 -21.45
CA GLU A 1128 24.14 16.72 -20.78
C GLU A 1128 23.11 17.47 -19.92
N SER A 1129 21.85 17.55 -20.35
CA SER A 1129 20.77 18.25 -19.64
C SER A 1129 19.73 17.34 -18.97
N TYR A 1130 19.88 16.02 -19.09
CA TYR A 1130 18.96 14.98 -18.56
C TYR A 1130 17.50 15.10 -19.02
N THR A 1131 17.22 15.98 -19.98
CA THR A 1131 15.90 16.26 -20.52
C THR A 1131 15.29 15.01 -21.14
N VAL A 1132 14.11 14.60 -20.66
CA VAL A 1132 13.42 13.38 -21.13
C VAL A 1132 12.31 13.74 -22.12
N GLU A 1133 12.33 13.12 -23.28
CA GLU A 1133 11.24 13.16 -24.26
C GLU A 1133 10.64 11.75 -24.45
N ALA A 1134 9.30 11.69 -24.56
CA ALA A 1134 8.54 10.50 -24.93
C ALA A 1134 7.74 10.81 -26.21
N ASP A 1135 7.98 10.05 -27.29
CA ASP A 1135 7.45 10.30 -28.64
C ASP A 1135 7.71 11.74 -29.17
N GLY A 1136 8.78 12.38 -28.68
CA GLY A 1136 9.14 13.78 -29.01
C GLY A 1136 8.42 14.84 -28.16
N MET A 1137 7.65 14.44 -27.15
CA MET A 1137 7.01 15.32 -26.17
C MET A 1137 7.84 15.35 -24.88
N LEU A 1138 8.17 16.56 -24.41
CA LEU A 1138 8.87 16.78 -23.14
C LEU A 1138 8.08 16.19 -21.95
N CYS A 1139 8.74 15.37 -21.14
CA CYS A 1139 8.19 14.72 -19.95
C CYS A 1139 8.56 15.50 -18.68
N ASP A 1140 8.03 16.72 -18.57
CA ASP A 1140 8.24 17.61 -17.42
C ASP A 1140 7.02 17.65 -16.49
N ALA A 1141 7.26 17.94 -15.20
CA ALA A 1141 6.27 18.02 -14.12
C ALA A 1141 6.84 18.74 -12.88
N GLU A 1142 6.44 19.99 -12.63
CA GLU A 1142 6.84 20.81 -11.47
C GLU A 1142 6.79 20.05 -10.13
N PRO A 1143 7.71 20.28 -9.18
CA PRO A 1143 7.66 19.66 -7.86
C PRO A 1143 6.44 20.14 -7.05
N ALA A 1144 5.68 19.20 -6.48
CA ALA A 1144 4.57 19.54 -5.60
C ALA A 1144 5.08 20.10 -4.25
N SER A 1145 4.51 21.21 -3.81
CA SER A 1145 4.77 21.84 -2.50
C SER A 1145 3.99 21.17 -1.35
N GLU A 1146 2.81 20.63 -1.65
CA GLU A 1146 1.94 19.91 -0.72
C GLU A 1146 1.34 18.66 -1.37
N LEU A 1147 0.86 17.73 -0.54
CA LEU A 1147 0.14 16.54 -0.98
C LEU A 1147 -1.00 16.23 0.01
N PRO A 1148 -2.18 15.77 -0.47
CA PRO A 1148 -3.21 15.21 0.39
C PRO A 1148 -2.72 13.92 1.05
N LEU A 1149 -3.53 13.33 1.93
CA LEU A 1149 -3.22 12.06 2.61
C LEU A 1149 -2.02 12.09 3.59
N THR A 1150 -1.37 13.24 3.77
CA THR A 1150 -0.19 13.47 4.64
C THR A 1150 -0.59 13.82 6.10
N GLN A 1151 -0.26 15.03 6.59
CA GLN A 1151 -0.44 15.45 8.00
C GLN A 1151 -1.90 15.43 8.48
N ALA A 1152 -2.87 15.44 7.56
CA ALA A 1152 -4.28 15.25 7.88
C ALA A 1152 -4.62 13.82 8.39
N TYR A 1153 -3.73 12.84 8.21
CA TYR A 1153 -3.94 11.42 8.52
C TYR A 1153 -2.87 10.82 9.45
N TYR A 1154 -1.66 11.37 9.48
CA TYR A 1154 -0.53 10.86 10.26
C TYR A 1154 -0.14 11.81 11.39
N VAL A 1155 0.31 11.25 12.51
CA VAL A 1155 0.66 11.99 13.75
C VAL A 1155 2.08 12.57 13.69
N PHE A 1156 2.93 11.95 12.87
CA PHE A 1156 4.30 12.33 12.55
C PHE A 1156 4.47 12.16 11.03
#